data_AF-M9MF55-F1
#
_entry.id   AF-M9MF55-F1
#
_cell.length_a   1.000
_cell.length_b   1.000
_cell.length_c   1.000
_cell.angle_alpha   90.00
_cell.angle_beta   90.00
_cell.angle_gamma   90.00
#
_symmetry.space_group_name_H-M   'P 1'
#
loop_
_entity.id
_entity.type
_entity.pdbx_description
1 polymer ?
#
loop_
_entity_poly.entity_id
_entity_poly.type
_entity_poly.pdbx_seq_one_letter_code
_entity_poly.pdbx_strand_id
1 'polypeptide(L)'
;MPPKKLSIARIRAESTLRSDDPDLNRRRPSPSSSSSRASQRYRSAAASASSAGRSNARASSSRSRRPPQPKLSARILQIHDDDIQETRVQNRFAPDPRTQRQNLSYRPLSLTKQAQRDGAAFQLPTLASMCSTVIATCFDALLPSRNNFDAAAGATTPRGAIRNAHTHTKAAAGRKRSRARAFGAAPDSDDDQQDYVPSDAEDDAAPAGSRSTRSRGRSSNAQTAADGGTSRLLAGWTTSELHYLTRRTSEQLKMLSAAASFLLFRALVEHAPQYLTKTVVADYFLPPLFEGSQAVGAGTAARTHVWLPASIPLLSHDKHAAAFLVNHLTSALTSASQSRQADRSTLSQSVAEEMPLALLPPRRGLVQPASFALRSLQLHGLTRLQDALLARFFEAAVPSNSQSTQTVLRLETVSLRGCIAIGDRTIAAMCRATGATLRYLNLDYTDVTADSVNAVMRMAPDLHTLKLGYNENLSDKTLSSALQAPTSGEIPFGKLVNLRLRQCAQVGDAGVACFLKYVHRTIEVLDVSGTGVGGVNPHSPDMSILVMSFFPTGMDAQLALKKINLLDTNVDFDAVGQLMERAGGMETVLVRQMPSRSTRDGFIQMLESMIQPRHSGGWNAGRWKKLHVRVVDVADEFADVFPHLLQVFPTLVVENLRTSSSQLNFFREVADEVDPARCVVQHLKLRDARLSDHAWRFLTRIHSLRQLDLTNTAVPEAVVKQTIEANRFLETVHLSHCKQMRISTRRNAFALQDA
;
A
#
# COMPACT_ATOMS: atom_id res chain seq x y z
N MET A 1 1.68 -35.29 -10.77
CA MET A 1 0.40 -35.40 -11.51
C MET A 1 -0.26 -34.04 -11.44
N PRO A 2 -0.71 -33.43 -12.55
CA PRO A 2 -1.55 -32.24 -12.45
C PRO A 2 -2.96 -32.66 -11.99
N PRO A 3 -3.71 -31.77 -11.33
CA PRO A 3 -5.09 -32.07 -10.99
C PRO A 3 -5.92 -32.17 -12.27
N LYS A 4 -6.72 -33.23 -12.37
CA LYS A 4 -7.67 -33.42 -13.47
C LYS A 4 -8.65 -32.24 -13.44
N LYS A 5 -8.80 -31.53 -14.56
CA LYS A 5 -9.87 -30.54 -14.76
C LYS A 5 -11.20 -31.27 -14.55
N LEU A 6 -11.89 -30.99 -13.45
CA LEU A 6 -13.25 -31.47 -13.24
C LEU A 6 -14.16 -30.69 -14.19
N SER A 7 -14.87 -31.40 -15.05
CA SER A 7 -15.85 -30.79 -15.95
C SER A 7 -17.03 -30.25 -15.15
N ILE A 8 -17.53 -29.08 -15.53
CA ILE A 8 -18.69 -28.40 -14.95
C ILE A 8 -19.95 -29.30 -14.93
N ALA A 9 -20.00 -30.31 -15.82
CA ALA A 9 -21.05 -31.32 -15.84
C ALA A 9 -21.06 -32.21 -14.59
N ARG A 10 -19.91 -32.52 -13.98
CA ARG A 10 -19.84 -33.37 -12.77
C ARG A 10 -20.27 -32.63 -11.51
N ILE A 11 -20.01 -31.33 -11.44
CA ILE A 11 -20.46 -30.45 -10.34
C ILE A 11 -21.99 -30.30 -10.35
N ARG A 12 -22.62 -30.28 -11.54
CA ARG A 12 -24.09 -30.26 -11.65
C ARG A 12 -24.75 -31.60 -11.29
N ALA A 13 -24.07 -32.73 -11.51
CA ALA A 13 -24.60 -34.06 -11.16
C ALA A 13 -24.49 -34.35 -9.65
N GLU A 14 -23.48 -33.83 -8.96
CA GLU A 14 -23.34 -34.01 -7.50
C GLU A 14 -24.23 -33.04 -6.70
N SER A 15 -24.74 -31.97 -7.32
CA SER A 15 -25.68 -31.00 -6.72
C SER A 15 -27.13 -31.51 -6.58
N THR A 16 -27.48 -32.66 -7.15
CA THR A 16 -28.86 -33.19 -7.11
C THR A 16 -29.09 -34.28 -6.07
N LEU A 17 -28.07 -34.66 -5.30
CA LEU A 17 -28.23 -35.58 -4.16
C LEU A 17 -28.70 -34.81 -2.92
N ARG A 18 -30.02 -34.83 -2.74
CA ARG A 18 -30.72 -34.39 -1.52
C ARG A 18 -30.14 -35.12 -0.29
N SER A 19 -29.73 -34.35 0.71
CA SER A 19 -29.46 -34.85 2.05
C SER A 19 -30.79 -35.08 2.78
N ASP A 20 -31.07 -36.34 3.13
CA ASP A 20 -32.10 -36.71 4.10
C ASP A 20 -31.58 -36.36 5.51
N ASP A 21 -31.82 -35.12 5.93
CA ASP A 21 -31.57 -34.67 7.31
C ASP A 21 -32.92 -34.46 8.03
N PRO A 22 -33.33 -35.35 8.94
CA PRO A 22 -34.66 -35.33 9.55
C PRO A 22 -34.86 -34.25 10.63
N ASP A 23 -33.86 -33.42 10.95
CA ASP A 23 -33.94 -32.48 12.08
C ASP A 23 -34.31 -31.02 11.75
N LEU A 24 -34.67 -30.71 10.49
CA LEU A 24 -35.03 -29.34 10.07
C LEU A 24 -36.55 -29.03 10.05
N ASN A 25 -37.41 -29.95 10.49
CA ASN A 25 -38.87 -29.76 10.51
C ASN A 25 -39.46 -29.24 11.84
N ARG A 26 -38.82 -28.26 12.48
CA ARG A 26 -39.49 -27.47 13.54
C ARG A 26 -39.98 -26.13 13.01
N ARG A 27 -41.24 -26.15 12.58
CA ARG A 27 -42.09 -25.00 12.23
C ARG A 27 -41.99 -23.89 13.29
N ARG A 28 -41.67 -22.67 12.86
CA ARG A 28 -42.03 -21.42 13.57
C ARG A 28 -43.19 -20.75 12.82
N PRO A 29 -44.23 -20.27 13.54
CA PRO A 29 -45.38 -19.62 12.92
C PRO A 29 -45.10 -18.13 12.60
N SER A 30 -45.72 -17.68 11.52
CA SER A 30 -45.74 -16.31 10.99
C SER A 30 -46.43 -15.33 11.94
N PRO A 31 -46.04 -14.03 11.98
CA PRO A 31 -46.85 -13.00 12.62
C PRO A 31 -47.61 -12.17 11.58
N SER A 32 -48.94 -12.13 11.72
CA SER A 32 -49.80 -11.12 11.13
C SER A 32 -50.42 -10.25 12.23
N SER A 33 -50.27 -8.94 12.06
CA SER A 33 -51.22 -7.86 12.38
C SER A 33 -52.02 -7.86 13.70
N SER A 34 -51.78 -6.77 14.44
CA SER A 34 -52.77 -5.82 14.98
C SER A 34 -53.37 -5.99 16.39
N SER A 35 -53.37 -4.84 17.08
CA SER A 35 -54.33 -4.34 18.07
C SER A 35 -54.11 -4.58 19.57
N SER A 36 -53.85 -3.45 20.23
CA SER A 36 -54.56 -2.90 21.40
C SER A 36 -54.49 -3.55 22.79
N ARG A 37 -54.40 -2.62 23.77
CA ARG A 37 -54.78 -2.69 25.19
C ARG A 37 -53.83 -3.49 26.10
N ALA A 38 -53.03 -2.79 26.92
CA ALA A 38 -53.40 -2.21 28.22
C ALA A 38 -53.59 -3.26 29.31
N SER A 39 -52.66 -3.31 30.27
CA SER A 39 -52.92 -2.99 31.68
C SER A 39 -51.92 -3.68 32.63
N GLN A 40 -51.52 -2.89 33.63
CA GLN A 40 -51.24 -3.26 35.02
C GLN A 40 -50.06 -4.21 35.31
N ARG A 41 -48.93 -3.68 35.81
CA ARG A 41 -48.66 -3.22 37.20
C ARG A 41 -48.44 -4.37 38.19
N TYR A 42 -47.27 -4.28 38.85
CA TYR A 42 -47.01 -4.56 40.28
C TYR A 42 -47.06 -6.04 40.70
N ARG A 43 -46.28 -6.53 41.66
CA ARG A 43 -45.09 -6.10 42.41
C ARG A 43 -44.68 -7.35 43.22
N SER A 44 -43.38 -7.59 43.33
CA SER A 44 -42.64 -8.03 44.54
C SER A 44 -43.19 -9.13 45.50
N ALA A 45 -42.34 -10.17 45.62
CA ALA A 45 -41.58 -10.56 46.83
C ALA A 45 -42.12 -11.58 47.86
N ALA A 46 -41.11 -12.23 48.47
CA ALA A 46 -41.03 -13.09 49.67
C ALA A 46 -41.37 -14.59 49.47
N ALA A 47 -40.38 -15.48 49.55
CA ALA A 47 -39.88 -16.21 50.75
C ALA A 47 -40.80 -17.42 51.07
N SER A 48 -40.38 -18.65 51.40
CA SER A 48 -39.24 -19.18 52.15
C SER A 48 -39.19 -20.71 51.98
N ALA A 49 -38.18 -21.35 52.60
CA ALA A 49 -38.17 -22.71 53.17
C ALA A 49 -37.52 -23.87 52.36
N SER A 50 -36.26 -24.12 52.70
CA SER A 50 -35.66 -25.37 53.19
C SER A 50 -36.06 -26.73 52.59
N SER A 51 -35.04 -27.45 52.08
CA SER A 51 -34.81 -28.85 52.50
C SER A 51 -33.34 -29.25 52.32
N ALA A 52 -32.85 -29.99 53.32
CA ALA A 52 -31.49 -30.51 53.43
C ALA A 52 -31.28 -31.74 52.54
N GLY A 53 -30.06 -31.90 52.00
CA GLY A 53 -29.70 -33.03 51.14
C GLY A 53 -28.19 -33.25 51.04
N ARG A 54 -27.65 -33.93 52.05
CA ARG A 54 -26.43 -34.77 52.12
C ARG A 54 -25.51 -34.90 50.88
N SER A 55 -24.24 -34.57 51.13
CA SER A 55 -23.01 -35.31 50.78
C SER A 55 -22.87 -35.95 49.39
N ASN A 56 -21.99 -35.37 48.57
CA ASN A 56 -20.96 -36.14 47.86
C ASN A 56 -19.82 -35.22 47.40
N ALA A 57 -18.79 -35.11 48.24
CA ALA A 57 -17.53 -34.48 47.91
C ALA A 57 -16.75 -35.38 46.93
N ARG A 58 -17.09 -35.31 45.63
CA ARG A 58 -16.18 -35.71 44.56
C ARG A 58 -15.34 -34.49 44.21
N ALA A 59 -14.07 -34.52 44.60
CA ALA A 59 -13.05 -33.60 44.14
C ALA A 59 -12.92 -33.71 42.61
N SER A 60 -13.77 -32.96 41.90
CA SER A 60 -13.60 -32.74 40.47
C SER A 60 -12.36 -31.86 40.33
N SER A 61 -11.25 -32.46 39.90
CA SER A 61 -10.09 -31.73 39.43
C SER A 61 -10.57 -30.76 38.36
N SER A 62 -10.65 -29.48 38.72
CA SER A 62 -10.94 -28.40 37.81
C SER A 62 -9.79 -28.33 36.81
N ARG A 63 -9.87 -29.15 35.75
CA ARG A 63 -9.03 -29.00 34.56
C ARG A 63 -9.25 -27.56 34.13
N SER A 64 -8.25 -26.72 34.41
CA SER A 64 -8.14 -25.35 33.94
C SER A 64 -8.60 -25.35 32.49
N ARG A 65 -9.84 -24.89 32.26
CA ARG A 65 -10.39 -24.76 30.91
C ARG A 65 -9.52 -23.72 30.25
N ARG A 66 -8.57 -24.22 29.45
CA ARG A 66 -7.68 -23.39 28.65
C ARG A 66 -8.56 -22.34 27.96
N PRO A 67 -8.29 -21.04 28.13
CA PRO A 67 -9.13 -20.00 27.57
C PRO A 67 -9.32 -20.29 26.07
N PRO A 68 -10.55 -20.19 25.55
CA PRO A 68 -10.84 -20.49 24.16
C PRO A 68 -9.88 -19.68 23.29
N GLN A 69 -9.14 -20.35 22.41
CA GLN A 69 -8.27 -19.64 21.48
C GLN A 69 -9.13 -18.67 20.67
N PRO A 70 -8.67 -17.43 20.45
CA PRO A 70 -9.38 -16.48 19.61
C PRO A 70 -9.58 -17.12 18.24
N LYS A 71 -10.84 -17.28 17.84
CA LYS A 71 -11.18 -17.83 16.52
C LYS A 71 -10.70 -16.82 15.47
N LEU A 72 -9.87 -17.29 14.54
CA LEU A 72 -9.51 -16.49 13.37
C LEU A 72 -10.79 -16.07 12.64
N SER A 73 -10.86 -14.83 12.18
CA SER A 73 -12.02 -14.35 11.42
C SER A 73 -12.16 -15.15 10.12
N ALA A 74 -13.41 -15.37 9.68
CA ALA A 74 -13.70 -16.15 8.47
C ALA A 74 -12.98 -15.60 7.22
N ARG A 75 -12.81 -14.27 7.17
CA ARG A 75 -12.05 -13.57 6.14
C ARG A 75 -10.58 -14.00 6.11
N ILE A 76 -9.92 -14.12 7.27
CA ILE A 76 -8.51 -14.53 7.34
C ILE A 76 -8.36 -15.96 6.80
N LEU A 77 -9.27 -16.86 7.19
CA LEU A 77 -9.28 -18.24 6.70
C LEU A 77 -9.47 -18.27 5.17
N GLN A 78 -10.43 -17.53 4.63
CA GLN A 78 -10.65 -17.44 3.19
C GLN A 78 -9.41 -16.94 2.43
N ILE A 79 -8.71 -15.94 2.97
CA ILE A 79 -7.48 -15.41 2.33
C ILE A 79 -6.35 -16.44 2.42
N HIS A 80 -6.21 -17.18 3.52
CA HIS A 80 -5.17 -18.21 3.66
C HIS A 80 -5.44 -19.45 2.81
N ASP A 81 -6.71 -19.74 2.52
CA ASP A 81 -7.13 -20.88 1.71
C ASP A 81 -7.08 -20.58 0.20
N ASP A 82 -7.12 -19.31 -0.22
CA ASP A 82 -7.04 -18.87 -1.61
C ASP A 82 -5.76 -18.06 -1.89
N ASP A 83 -4.74 -18.73 -2.41
CA ASP A 83 -3.44 -18.12 -2.78
C ASP A 83 -3.59 -16.93 -3.76
N ILE A 84 -4.63 -16.91 -4.60
CA ILE A 84 -4.89 -15.79 -5.53
C ILE A 84 -5.37 -14.58 -4.74
N GLN A 85 -6.26 -14.77 -3.77
CA GLN A 85 -6.71 -13.69 -2.89
C GLN A 85 -5.58 -13.20 -1.99
N GLU A 86 -4.77 -14.11 -1.42
CA GLU A 86 -3.56 -13.74 -0.67
C GLU A 86 -2.64 -12.85 -1.53
N THR A 87 -2.37 -13.27 -2.77
CA THR A 87 -1.55 -12.51 -3.72
C THR A 87 -2.18 -11.15 -4.06
N ARG A 88 -3.50 -11.08 -4.23
CA ARG A 88 -4.21 -9.80 -4.46
C ARG A 88 -4.06 -8.85 -3.28
N VAL A 89 -4.18 -9.36 -2.05
CA VAL A 89 -3.97 -8.60 -0.82
C VAL A 89 -2.53 -8.10 -0.73
N GLN A 90 -1.55 -8.99 -0.96
CA GLN A 90 -0.13 -8.63 -0.99
C GLN A 90 0.15 -7.54 -2.04
N ASN A 91 -0.34 -7.68 -3.26
CA ASN A 91 -0.18 -6.68 -4.32
C ASN A 91 -0.87 -5.34 -3.99
N ARG A 92 -2.01 -5.37 -3.29
CA ARG A 92 -2.74 -4.15 -2.90
C ARG A 92 -2.01 -3.37 -1.81
N PHE A 93 -1.47 -4.05 -0.80
CA PHE A 93 -0.89 -3.41 0.39
C PHE A 93 0.65 -3.38 0.40
N ALA A 94 1.30 -4.16 -0.46
CA ALA A 94 2.72 -4.14 -0.71
C ALA A 94 2.97 -4.25 -2.23
N PRO A 95 2.52 -3.27 -3.04
CA PRO A 95 2.70 -3.33 -4.48
C PRO A 95 4.18 -3.43 -4.83
N ASP A 96 4.51 -4.38 -5.71
CA ASP A 96 5.84 -4.44 -6.32
C ASP A 96 5.96 -3.27 -7.31
N PRO A 97 6.91 -2.33 -7.12
CA PRO A 97 7.08 -1.21 -8.05
C PRO A 97 7.35 -1.69 -9.49
N ARG A 98 7.91 -2.89 -9.66
CA ARG A 98 8.21 -3.46 -10.98
C ARG A 98 6.94 -3.94 -11.69
N THR A 99 5.99 -4.54 -10.98
CA THR A 99 4.73 -4.99 -11.58
C THR A 99 3.86 -3.81 -12.01
N GLN A 100 3.91 -2.69 -11.28
CA GLN A 100 3.27 -1.45 -11.71
C GLN A 100 3.85 -0.92 -13.04
N ARG A 101 5.15 -1.12 -13.28
CA ARG A 101 5.84 -0.67 -14.50
C ARG A 101 5.63 -1.57 -15.72
N GLN A 102 5.19 -2.82 -15.55
CA GLN A 102 5.13 -3.78 -16.68
C GLN A 102 4.20 -3.36 -17.82
N ASN A 103 3.15 -2.59 -17.54
CA ASN A 103 2.22 -2.09 -18.56
C ASN A 103 2.26 -0.57 -18.71
N LEU A 104 3.30 0.07 -18.18
CA LEU A 104 3.56 1.49 -18.29
C LEU A 104 4.66 1.71 -19.32
N SER A 105 4.35 2.45 -20.38
CA SER A 105 5.41 3.03 -21.21
C SER A 105 6.11 4.12 -20.40
N TYR A 106 7.42 3.99 -20.22
CA TYR A 106 8.23 4.93 -19.44
C TYR A 106 9.41 5.45 -20.26
N ARG A 107 9.55 6.78 -20.33
CA ARG A 107 10.69 7.47 -20.95
C ARG A 107 11.47 8.18 -19.85
N PRO A 108 12.63 7.65 -19.42
CA PRO A 108 13.45 8.34 -18.43
C PRO A 108 13.97 9.65 -19.02
N LEU A 109 13.75 10.76 -18.31
CA LEU A 109 14.35 12.04 -18.68
C LEU A 109 15.76 12.14 -18.10
N SER A 110 16.68 12.71 -18.87
CA SER A 110 18.00 13.09 -18.34
C SER A 110 17.85 14.16 -17.25
N LEU A 111 18.81 14.24 -16.33
CA LEU A 111 18.81 15.27 -15.27
C LEU A 111 18.72 16.69 -15.86
N THR A 112 19.34 16.95 -17.01
CA THR A 112 19.21 18.23 -17.73
C THR A 112 17.79 18.52 -18.20
N LYS A 113 17.09 17.51 -18.76
CA LYS A 113 15.68 17.66 -19.17
C LYS A 113 14.76 17.84 -17.97
N GLN A 114 15.02 17.13 -16.86
CA GLN A 114 14.29 17.31 -15.61
C GLN A 114 14.52 18.71 -15.04
N ALA A 115 15.76 19.21 -15.06
CA ALA A 115 16.10 20.58 -14.64
C ALA A 115 15.39 21.64 -15.49
N GLN A 116 15.40 21.49 -16.83
CA GLN A 116 14.67 22.39 -17.72
C GLN A 116 13.16 22.38 -17.44
N ARG A 117 12.60 21.22 -17.10
CA ARG A 117 11.17 21.06 -16.82
C ARG A 117 10.75 21.66 -15.48
N ASP A 118 11.52 21.41 -14.43
CA ASP A 118 11.17 21.77 -13.05
C ASP A 118 11.70 23.16 -12.65
N GLY A 119 12.61 23.73 -13.43
CA GLY A 119 13.18 25.05 -13.18
C GLY A 119 13.78 25.13 -11.78
N ALA A 120 13.37 26.16 -11.02
CA ALA A 120 13.83 26.35 -9.64
C ALA A 120 13.39 25.24 -8.66
N ALA A 121 12.36 24.45 -9.00
CA ALA A 121 11.91 23.34 -8.17
C ALA A 121 12.73 22.05 -8.38
N PHE A 122 13.63 22.01 -9.37
CA PHE A 122 14.47 20.84 -9.62
C PHE A 122 15.44 20.61 -8.45
N GLN A 123 15.46 19.38 -7.93
CA GLN A 123 16.42 18.95 -6.93
C GLN A 123 17.31 17.86 -7.51
N LEU A 124 18.63 18.09 -7.50
CA LEU A 124 19.60 17.08 -7.90
C LEU A 124 19.51 15.87 -6.96
N PRO A 125 19.50 14.63 -7.48
CA PRO A 125 19.62 13.44 -6.65
C PRO A 125 20.86 13.54 -5.75
N THR A 126 20.73 13.17 -4.49
CA THR A 126 21.88 13.16 -3.59
C THR A 126 22.89 12.11 -4.05
N LEU A 127 24.18 12.38 -3.84
CA LEU A 127 25.25 11.41 -4.13
C LEU A 127 24.98 10.05 -3.45
N ALA A 128 24.49 10.08 -2.21
CA ALA A 128 24.11 8.89 -1.47
C ALA A 128 23.05 8.06 -2.20
N SER A 129 21.99 8.70 -2.73
CA SER A 129 20.95 8.01 -3.49
C SER A 129 21.49 7.40 -4.78
N MET A 130 22.32 8.13 -5.52
CA MET A 130 22.93 7.63 -6.76
C MET A 130 23.84 6.42 -6.47
N CYS A 131 24.69 6.51 -5.44
CA CYS A 131 25.53 5.40 -5.01
C CYS A 131 24.69 4.19 -4.56
N SER A 132 23.61 4.37 -3.80
CA SER A 132 22.72 3.28 -3.40
C SER A 132 22.09 2.57 -4.60
N THR A 133 21.68 3.30 -5.63
CA THR A 133 21.16 2.71 -6.87
C THR A 133 22.23 1.89 -7.59
N VAL A 134 23.44 2.44 -7.76
CA VAL A 134 24.55 1.71 -8.39
C VAL A 134 24.87 0.43 -7.61
N ILE A 135 25.07 0.55 -6.29
CA ILE A 135 25.34 -0.57 -5.38
C ILE A 135 24.23 -1.64 -5.48
N ALA A 136 22.95 -1.24 -5.54
CA ALA A 136 21.85 -2.18 -5.67
C ALA A 136 21.89 -2.93 -7.01
N THR A 137 22.23 -2.25 -8.12
CA THR A 137 22.35 -2.89 -9.44
C THR A 137 23.55 -3.84 -9.55
N CYS A 138 24.62 -3.60 -8.78
CA CYS A 138 25.81 -4.44 -8.75
C CYS A 138 25.95 -5.26 -7.46
N PHE A 139 24.87 -5.49 -6.72
CA PHE A 139 24.95 -6.06 -5.37
C PHE A 139 25.56 -7.47 -5.33
N ASP A 140 25.35 -8.28 -6.37
CA ASP A 140 25.99 -9.60 -6.53
C ASP A 140 27.51 -9.52 -6.68
N ALA A 141 28.05 -8.38 -7.11
CA ALA A 141 29.49 -8.16 -7.09
C ALA A 141 30.03 -7.88 -5.67
N LEU A 142 29.18 -7.37 -4.77
CA LEU A 142 29.56 -7.00 -3.40
C LEU A 142 29.43 -8.15 -2.41
N LEU A 143 28.36 -8.94 -2.56
CA LEU A 143 28.14 -10.19 -1.83
C LEU A 143 27.96 -11.32 -2.85
N PRO A 144 29.08 -11.87 -3.39
CA PRO A 144 29.05 -12.88 -4.43
C PRO A 144 28.16 -14.06 -4.08
N SER A 145 27.24 -14.39 -4.99
CA SER A 145 26.42 -15.59 -4.86
C SER A 145 27.27 -16.87 -4.87
N ARG A 146 26.67 -17.99 -4.44
CA ARG A 146 27.33 -19.30 -4.47
C ARG A 146 27.82 -19.67 -5.88
N ASN A 147 27.07 -19.29 -6.91
CA ASN A 147 27.43 -19.52 -8.30
C ASN A 147 28.74 -18.80 -8.68
N ASN A 148 28.98 -17.61 -8.12
CA ASN A 148 30.20 -16.84 -8.37
C ASN A 148 31.42 -17.53 -7.75
N PHE A 149 31.28 -18.09 -6.55
CA PHE A 149 32.30 -18.92 -5.92
C PHE A 149 32.58 -20.21 -6.71
N ASP A 150 31.53 -20.90 -7.17
CA ASP A 150 31.68 -22.13 -7.95
C ASP A 150 32.32 -21.84 -9.33
N ALA A 151 32.01 -20.70 -9.95
CA ALA A 151 32.66 -20.25 -11.18
C ALA A 151 34.14 -19.91 -10.98
N ALA A 152 34.49 -19.22 -9.89
CA ALA A 152 35.88 -18.92 -9.52
C ALA A 152 36.66 -20.20 -9.20
N ALA A 153 36.04 -21.17 -8.52
CA ALA A 153 36.65 -22.48 -8.26
C ALA A 153 36.92 -23.25 -9.55
N GLY A 154 35.96 -23.27 -10.48
CA GLY A 154 36.10 -23.92 -11.78
C GLY A 154 37.20 -23.33 -12.66
N ALA A 155 37.43 -22.01 -12.58
CA ALA A 155 38.46 -21.31 -13.35
C ALA A 155 39.90 -21.70 -12.96
N THR A 156 40.12 -22.21 -11.74
CA THR A 156 41.45 -22.64 -11.27
C THR A 156 41.86 -24.03 -11.75
N THR A 157 40.96 -24.78 -12.40
CA THR A 157 41.35 -26.03 -13.06
C THR A 157 41.93 -25.72 -14.44
N PRO A 158 43.24 -25.98 -14.68
CA PRO A 158 43.80 -25.79 -16.01
C PRO A 158 43.09 -26.72 -16.97
N ARG A 159 42.44 -26.16 -18.01
CA ARG A 159 41.95 -26.91 -19.16
C ARG A 159 43.14 -27.41 -20.00
N GLY A 160 43.93 -28.30 -19.43
CA GLY A 160 44.96 -29.07 -20.10
C GLY A 160 44.44 -30.47 -20.42
N ALA A 161 43.64 -30.58 -21.48
CA ALA A 161 43.50 -31.82 -22.27
C ALA A 161 42.80 -31.47 -23.59
N ILE A 162 43.61 -31.35 -24.65
CA ILE A 162 43.17 -31.41 -26.04
C ILE A 162 42.47 -32.76 -26.21
N ARG A 163 41.13 -32.79 -26.21
CA ARG A 163 40.37 -33.97 -26.59
C ARG A 163 40.12 -33.92 -28.09
N ASN A 164 40.76 -34.86 -28.78
CA ASN A 164 40.59 -35.13 -30.20
C ASN A 164 39.11 -35.29 -30.55
N ALA A 165 38.74 -34.66 -31.67
CA ALA A 165 37.48 -34.86 -32.34
C ALA A 165 37.44 -36.28 -32.93
N HIS A 166 36.57 -37.14 -32.40
CA HIS A 166 35.76 -38.11 -33.14
C HIS A 166 35.09 -39.05 -32.14
N THR A 167 33.77 -38.93 -32.02
CA THR A 167 32.78 -40.03 -32.03
C THR A 167 31.42 -39.41 -31.74
N HIS A 168 30.61 -39.28 -32.79
CA HIS A 168 29.18 -39.03 -32.67
C HIS A 168 28.50 -40.31 -32.19
N THR A 169 27.91 -40.28 -31.00
CA THR A 169 26.87 -41.24 -30.61
C THR A 169 25.65 -40.47 -30.11
N LYS A 170 24.59 -40.52 -30.91
CA LYS A 170 23.23 -40.08 -30.60
C LYS A 170 22.76 -40.77 -29.31
N ALA A 171 22.36 -39.98 -28.32
CA ALA A 171 21.56 -40.47 -27.20
C ALA A 171 20.30 -39.60 -27.04
N ALA A 172 19.18 -40.29 -26.85
CA ALA A 172 17.82 -39.80 -26.96
C ALA A 172 17.45 -38.73 -25.92
N ALA A 173 16.71 -37.72 -26.38
CA ALA A 173 16.19 -36.64 -25.58
C ALA A 173 15.08 -37.10 -24.62
N GLY A 174 15.40 -37.18 -23.33
CA GLY A 174 14.40 -37.21 -22.27
C GLY A 174 13.74 -35.84 -22.11
N ARG A 175 12.43 -35.76 -22.39
CA ARG A 175 11.59 -34.56 -22.18
C ARG A 175 11.70 -34.07 -20.74
N LYS A 176 12.42 -32.96 -20.53
CA LYS A 176 12.44 -32.25 -19.25
C LYS A 176 11.09 -31.56 -19.02
N ARG A 177 10.44 -31.90 -17.91
CA ARG A 177 9.25 -31.21 -17.39
C ARG A 177 9.58 -29.74 -17.13
N SER A 178 8.67 -28.86 -17.57
CA SER A 178 8.71 -27.42 -17.35
C SER A 178 8.79 -27.09 -15.87
N ARG A 179 9.85 -26.35 -15.49
CA ARG A 179 10.04 -25.74 -14.19
C ARG A 179 8.96 -24.66 -13.99
N ALA A 180 8.38 -24.56 -12.79
CA ALA A 180 7.44 -23.49 -12.46
C ALA A 180 8.08 -22.11 -12.73
N ARG A 181 7.37 -21.25 -13.48
CA ARG A 181 7.82 -19.90 -13.86
C ARG A 181 8.03 -19.04 -12.61
N ALA A 182 9.07 -18.21 -12.63
CA ALA A 182 9.30 -17.18 -11.63
C ALA A 182 8.28 -16.04 -11.76
N PHE A 183 7.88 -15.47 -10.62
CA PHE A 183 6.98 -14.34 -10.53
C PHE A 183 7.56 -13.12 -11.29
N GLY A 184 6.85 -12.64 -12.32
CA GLY A 184 7.24 -11.47 -13.11
C GLY A 184 8.06 -11.73 -14.38
N ALA A 185 8.32 -12.99 -14.76
CA ALA A 185 8.91 -13.30 -16.07
C ALA A 185 7.96 -12.91 -17.21
N ALA A 186 8.46 -12.19 -18.22
CA ALA A 186 7.67 -11.74 -19.36
C ALA A 186 6.98 -12.94 -20.06
N PRO A 187 5.70 -12.80 -20.48
CA PRO A 187 5.11 -13.77 -21.39
C PRO A 187 5.79 -13.63 -22.76
N ASP A 188 6.71 -14.54 -23.07
CA ASP A 188 7.31 -14.71 -24.42
C ASP A 188 6.35 -15.38 -25.42
N SER A 189 5.04 -15.30 -25.21
CA SER A 189 4.06 -15.88 -26.13
C SER A 189 3.34 -14.77 -26.88
N ASP A 190 3.68 -14.63 -28.16
CA ASP A 190 2.91 -13.91 -29.17
C ASP A 190 1.49 -14.51 -29.40
N ASP A 191 1.12 -15.56 -28.65
CA ASP A 191 -0.20 -16.20 -28.71
C ASP A 191 -1.36 -15.26 -28.32
N ASP A 192 -1.10 -14.16 -27.60
CA ASP A 192 -2.13 -13.16 -27.24
C ASP A 192 -2.39 -12.13 -28.37
N GLN A 193 -1.72 -12.22 -29.52
CA GLN A 193 -1.98 -11.33 -30.67
C GLN A 193 -3.21 -11.74 -31.49
N GLN A 194 -3.76 -12.95 -31.30
CA GLN A 194 -4.84 -13.49 -32.14
C GLN A 194 -6.22 -12.84 -31.89
N ASP A 195 -6.38 -12.04 -30.82
CA ASP A 195 -7.63 -11.32 -30.52
C ASP A 195 -7.76 -9.97 -31.25
N TYR A 196 -6.76 -9.57 -32.05
CA TYR A 196 -6.86 -8.37 -32.87
C TYR A 196 -7.56 -8.70 -34.19
N VAL A 197 -8.88 -8.49 -34.24
CA VAL A 197 -9.65 -8.48 -35.48
C VAL A 197 -9.63 -7.05 -36.02
N PRO A 198 -8.95 -6.76 -37.14
CA PRO A 198 -9.10 -5.48 -37.84
C PRO A 198 -10.56 -5.37 -38.26
N SER A 199 -11.23 -4.28 -37.89
CA SER A 199 -12.57 -3.98 -38.40
C SER A 199 -12.51 -3.78 -39.91
N ASP A 200 -13.39 -4.51 -40.61
CA ASP A 200 -13.49 -4.66 -42.06
C ASP A 200 -13.45 -3.32 -42.81
N ALA A 201 -12.53 -3.22 -43.77
CA ALA A 201 -12.61 -2.29 -44.89
C ALA A 201 -13.00 -3.12 -46.12
N GLU A 202 -14.12 -2.76 -46.73
CA GLU A 202 -14.72 -3.45 -47.88
C GLU A 202 -13.81 -3.44 -49.12
N ASP A 203 -14.00 -4.51 -49.89
CA ASP A 203 -13.25 -4.98 -51.06
C ASP A 203 -13.14 -4.00 -52.23
N ASP A 204 -12.02 -4.06 -52.95
CA ASP A 204 -12.05 -4.31 -54.39
C ASP A 204 -10.75 -4.97 -54.92
N ALA A 205 -10.93 -5.87 -55.87
CA ALA A 205 -10.08 -7.02 -56.18
C ALA A 205 -8.91 -6.78 -57.15
N ALA A 206 -7.84 -7.61 -57.04
CA ALA A 206 -7.28 -8.44 -58.13
C ALA A 206 -6.06 -9.28 -57.69
N PRO A 207 -5.79 -10.46 -58.30
CA PRO A 207 -4.81 -11.43 -57.81
C PRO A 207 -3.52 -11.47 -58.63
N ALA A 208 -2.44 -11.93 -57.98
CA ALA A 208 -1.36 -12.80 -58.50
C ALA A 208 0.02 -12.39 -58.00
N GLY A 209 0.81 -13.38 -57.58
CA GLY A 209 2.25 -13.21 -57.44
C GLY A 209 2.88 -13.99 -56.29
N SER A 210 2.88 -15.32 -56.40
CA SER A 210 3.75 -16.17 -55.59
C SER A 210 5.22 -15.80 -55.83
N ARG A 211 5.86 -15.16 -54.84
CA ARG A 211 7.32 -15.02 -54.78
C ARG A 211 7.82 -15.34 -53.39
N SER A 212 8.32 -16.58 -53.29
CA SER A 212 9.23 -17.07 -52.25
C SER A 212 10.47 -16.17 -52.18
N THR A 213 10.60 -15.42 -51.08
CA THR A 213 11.87 -14.84 -50.65
C THR A 213 12.25 -15.45 -49.31
N ARG A 214 13.15 -16.43 -49.37
CA ARG A 214 13.96 -16.88 -48.23
C ARG A 214 14.77 -15.69 -47.70
N SER A 215 14.27 -15.00 -46.69
CA SER A 215 15.09 -14.11 -45.88
C SER A 215 15.78 -14.95 -44.80
N ARG A 216 17.11 -14.97 -44.84
CA ARG A 216 17.95 -15.44 -43.74
C ARG A 216 17.75 -14.49 -42.57
N GLY A 217 16.80 -14.81 -41.70
CA GLY A 217 16.62 -14.17 -40.40
C GLY A 217 17.86 -14.44 -39.54
N ARG A 218 18.76 -13.46 -39.51
CA ARG A 218 19.86 -13.36 -38.55
C ARG A 218 19.21 -13.04 -37.20
N SER A 219 18.89 -14.07 -36.43
CA SER A 219 18.38 -13.95 -35.07
C SER A 219 19.47 -13.35 -34.17
N SER A 220 19.46 -12.02 -34.05
CA SER A 220 20.18 -11.33 -33.00
C SER A 220 19.52 -11.66 -31.66
N ASN A 221 20.08 -12.64 -30.97
CA ASN A 221 19.91 -12.86 -29.53
C ASN A 221 20.34 -11.58 -28.78
N ALA A 222 19.43 -10.62 -28.65
CA ALA A 222 19.65 -9.38 -27.91
C ALA A 222 19.08 -9.43 -26.48
N GLN A 223 18.40 -10.50 -26.09
CA GLN A 223 17.67 -10.58 -24.81
C GLN A 223 18.43 -11.24 -23.64
N THR A 224 19.67 -11.70 -23.83
CA THR A 224 20.52 -12.23 -22.74
C THR A 224 21.57 -11.25 -22.21
N ALA A 225 21.58 -9.99 -22.68
CA ALA A 225 22.60 -9.03 -22.28
C ALA A 225 22.40 -8.43 -20.88
N ALA A 226 21.20 -8.46 -20.30
CA ALA A 226 20.91 -7.85 -19.00
C ALA A 226 21.42 -8.66 -17.80
N ASP A 227 21.36 -10.00 -17.86
CA ASP A 227 21.85 -10.88 -16.78
C ASP A 227 23.37 -11.10 -16.82
N GLY A 228 24.07 -10.64 -17.86
CA GLY A 228 25.50 -10.86 -18.05
C GLY A 228 26.42 -9.76 -17.50
N GLY A 229 25.87 -8.64 -17.02
CA GLY A 229 26.65 -7.46 -16.65
C GLY A 229 27.51 -7.63 -15.39
N THR A 230 26.96 -8.19 -14.32
CA THR A 230 27.64 -8.32 -13.02
C THR A 230 28.66 -9.45 -13.00
N SER A 231 28.38 -10.58 -13.65
CA SER A 231 29.33 -11.69 -13.78
C SER A 231 30.62 -11.30 -14.50
N ARG A 232 30.60 -10.21 -15.30
CA ARG A 232 31.81 -9.65 -15.92
C ARG A 232 32.69 -8.90 -14.92
N LEU A 233 32.13 -8.29 -13.87
CA LEU A 233 32.91 -7.54 -12.88
C LEU A 233 33.77 -8.46 -12.00
N LEU A 234 33.29 -9.68 -11.75
CA LEU A 234 33.98 -10.69 -10.96
C LEU A 234 34.75 -11.71 -11.81
N ALA A 235 34.74 -11.55 -13.14
CA ALA A 235 35.45 -12.46 -14.02
C ALA A 235 36.97 -12.43 -13.74
N GLY A 236 37.57 -13.60 -13.55
CA GLY A 236 39.00 -13.75 -13.25
C GLY A 236 39.37 -13.68 -11.77
N TRP A 237 38.41 -13.42 -10.88
CA TRP A 237 38.66 -13.44 -9.43
C TRP A 237 38.82 -14.87 -8.92
N THR A 238 39.79 -15.06 -8.05
CA THR A 238 39.99 -16.31 -7.29
C THR A 238 38.99 -16.44 -6.15
N THR A 239 38.77 -17.66 -5.68
CA THR A 239 37.89 -17.92 -4.51
C THR A 239 38.37 -17.18 -3.26
N SER A 240 39.69 -17.08 -3.04
CA SER A 240 40.29 -16.31 -1.94
C SER A 240 40.01 -14.81 -2.02
N GLU A 241 40.08 -14.22 -3.22
CA GLU A 241 39.77 -12.81 -3.42
C GLU A 241 38.29 -12.53 -3.20
N LEU A 242 37.41 -13.43 -3.66
CA LEU A 242 35.97 -13.32 -3.39
C LEU A 242 35.67 -13.41 -1.89
N HIS A 243 36.35 -14.29 -1.14
CA HIS A 243 36.22 -14.36 0.33
C HIS A 243 36.70 -13.07 1.01
N TYR A 244 37.85 -12.54 0.59
CA TYR A 244 38.37 -11.27 1.10
C TYR A 244 37.40 -10.11 0.83
N LEU A 245 36.90 -10.02 -0.40
CA LEU A 245 35.92 -9.02 -0.81
C LEU A 245 34.66 -9.13 0.05
N THR A 246 34.07 -10.32 0.14
CA THR A 246 32.85 -10.59 0.93
C THR A 246 33.03 -10.18 2.40
N ARG A 247 34.18 -10.51 3.00
CA ARG A 247 34.48 -10.14 4.39
C ARG A 247 34.56 -8.61 4.53
N ARG A 248 35.30 -7.95 3.63
CA ARG A 248 35.49 -6.49 3.67
C ARG A 248 34.18 -5.73 3.43
N THR A 249 33.39 -6.15 2.44
CA THR A 249 32.09 -5.54 2.13
C THR A 249 31.08 -5.80 3.23
N SER A 250 31.06 -6.99 3.83
CA SER A 250 30.23 -7.32 4.99
C SER A 250 30.46 -6.35 6.15
N GLU A 251 31.73 -6.10 6.51
CA GLU A 251 32.07 -5.14 7.56
C GLU A 251 31.67 -3.71 7.18
N GLN A 252 31.88 -3.30 5.92
CA GLN A 252 31.46 -1.99 5.44
C GLN A 252 29.93 -1.80 5.47
N LEU A 253 29.16 -2.84 5.12
CA LEU A 253 27.69 -2.82 5.18
C LEU A 253 27.17 -2.66 6.61
N LYS A 254 27.82 -3.33 7.58
CA LYS A 254 27.51 -3.17 9.02
C LYS A 254 27.81 -1.77 9.53
N MET A 255 28.85 -1.12 9.01
CA MET A 255 29.26 0.25 9.37
C MET A 255 28.42 1.35 8.69
N LEU A 256 27.56 1.02 7.72
CA LEU A 256 26.70 2.02 7.08
C LEU A 256 25.86 2.75 8.12
N SER A 257 25.73 4.07 7.97
CA SER A 257 24.80 4.86 8.77
C SER A 257 23.36 4.35 8.60
N ALA A 258 22.50 4.60 9.59
CA ALA A 258 21.09 4.18 9.53
C ALA A 258 20.38 4.67 8.25
N ALA A 259 20.65 5.93 7.86
CA ALA A 259 20.10 6.53 6.66
C ALA A 259 20.63 5.87 5.37
N ALA A 260 21.95 5.65 5.28
CA ALA A 260 22.55 5.02 4.10
C ALA A 260 22.11 3.55 3.94
N SER A 261 22.03 2.81 5.06
CA SER A 261 21.54 1.43 5.07
C SER A 261 20.08 1.35 4.62
N PHE A 262 19.22 2.26 5.09
CA PHE A 262 17.83 2.32 4.65
C PHE A 262 17.68 2.67 3.17
N LEU A 263 18.45 3.65 2.67
CA LEU A 263 18.46 4.00 1.24
C LEU A 263 18.94 2.84 0.36
N LEU A 264 20.00 2.15 0.79
CA LEU A 264 20.48 0.96 0.10
C LEU A 264 19.45 -0.17 0.11
N PHE A 265 18.84 -0.44 1.26
CA PHE A 265 17.77 -1.45 1.37
C PHE A 265 16.61 -1.12 0.41
N ARG A 266 16.17 0.14 0.36
CA ARG A 266 15.12 0.57 -0.56
C ARG A 266 15.52 0.39 -2.02
N ALA A 267 16.76 0.75 -2.37
CA ALA A 267 17.28 0.53 -3.73
C ALA A 267 17.35 -0.96 -4.08
N LEU A 268 17.71 -1.84 -3.13
CA LEU A 268 17.70 -3.29 -3.33
C LEU A 268 16.28 -3.82 -3.54
N VAL A 269 15.30 -3.37 -2.76
CA VAL A 269 13.90 -3.76 -2.97
C VAL A 269 13.40 -3.38 -4.37
N GLU A 270 13.82 -2.23 -4.89
CA GLU A 270 13.39 -1.75 -6.22
C GLU A 270 14.14 -2.43 -7.37
N HIS A 271 15.46 -2.55 -7.27
CA HIS A 271 16.31 -2.96 -8.41
C HIS A 271 16.75 -4.41 -8.37
N ALA A 272 16.95 -4.99 -7.18
CA ALA A 272 17.52 -6.33 -7.04
C ALA A 272 16.99 -7.11 -5.81
N PRO A 273 15.67 -7.27 -5.66
CA PRO A 273 15.08 -7.85 -4.45
C PRO A 273 15.40 -9.34 -4.29
N GLN A 274 15.88 -10.01 -5.35
CA GLN A 274 16.34 -11.40 -5.29
C GLN A 274 17.54 -11.61 -4.35
N TYR A 275 18.34 -10.57 -4.07
CA TYR A 275 19.48 -10.67 -3.16
C TYR A 275 19.13 -10.47 -1.68
N LEU A 276 17.87 -10.09 -1.39
CA LEU A 276 17.39 -9.89 -0.02
C LEU A 276 16.98 -11.22 0.61
N THR A 277 17.96 -12.04 0.98
CA THR A 277 17.75 -13.30 1.73
C THR A 277 17.51 -13.03 3.22
N LYS A 278 17.04 -14.04 3.98
CA LYS A 278 16.81 -13.90 5.44
C LYS A 278 18.05 -13.39 6.17
N THR A 279 19.21 -13.97 5.86
CA THR A 279 20.49 -13.62 6.48
C THR A 279 20.93 -12.23 6.09
N VAL A 280 20.87 -11.89 4.79
CA VAL A 280 21.22 -10.54 4.33
C VAL A 280 20.37 -9.46 5.00
N VAL A 281 19.05 -9.69 5.12
CA VAL A 281 18.16 -8.74 5.80
C VAL A 281 18.49 -8.65 7.29
N ALA A 282 18.60 -9.78 7.99
CA ALA A 282 18.85 -9.83 9.42
C ALA A 282 20.22 -9.24 9.82
N ASP A 283 21.27 -9.57 9.07
CA ASP A 283 22.65 -9.23 9.41
C ASP A 283 23.00 -7.78 9.08
N TYR A 284 22.47 -7.25 7.97
CA TYR A 284 22.88 -5.93 7.46
C TYR A 284 21.83 -4.85 7.61
N PHE A 285 20.54 -5.19 7.63
CA PHE A 285 19.46 -4.19 7.57
C PHE A 285 18.57 -4.16 8.82
N LEU A 286 18.66 -5.14 9.70
CA LEU A 286 17.99 -5.14 11.00
C LEU A 286 18.96 -4.76 12.14
N PRO A 287 18.43 -4.32 13.29
CA PRO A 287 19.24 -4.16 14.51
C PRO A 287 20.04 -5.45 14.82
N PRO A 288 21.33 -5.34 15.16
CA PRO A 288 22.16 -6.51 15.43
C PRO A 288 21.75 -7.19 16.75
N LEU A 289 22.01 -8.49 16.83
CA LEU A 289 21.94 -9.24 18.09
C LEU A 289 23.23 -8.98 18.87
N PHE A 290 23.11 -8.62 20.15
CA PHE A 290 24.26 -8.46 21.03
C PHE A 290 24.53 -9.79 21.74
N GLU A 291 25.60 -10.47 21.37
CA GLU A 291 26.11 -11.63 22.11
C GLU A 291 26.98 -11.13 23.27
N GLY A 292 26.60 -11.49 24.50
CA GLY A 292 26.97 -10.83 25.77
C GLY A 292 28.44 -10.86 26.23
N SER A 293 29.42 -10.90 25.34
CA SER A 293 30.85 -10.86 25.69
C SER A 293 31.70 -9.98 24.78
N GLN A 294 31.24 -9.63 23.58
CA GLN A 294 31.99 -8.71 22.73
C GLN A 294 31.62 -7.27 23.07
N ALA A 295 32.54 -6.57 23.73
CA ALA A 295 32.47 -5.13 23.90
C ALA A 295 32.17 -4.50 22.54
N VAL A 296 31.02 -3.83 22.45
CA VAL A 296 30.52 -3.21 21.22
C VAL A 296 31.64 -2.38 20.61
N GLY A 297 32.22 -2.87 19.51
CA GLY A 297 33.02 -2.02 18.66
C GLY A 297 32.13 -0.84 18.28
N ALA A 298 32.58 0.38 18.57
CA ALA A 298 31.80 1.62 18.50
C ALA A 298 31.29 2.00 17.08
N GLY A 299 31.23 1.06 16.13
CA GLY A 299 30.98 1.29 14.71
C GLY A 299 29.64 0.81 14.16
N THR A 300 28.87 -0.04 14.83
CA THR A 300 27.57 -0.49 14.28
C THR A 300 26.49 0.57 14.51
N ALA A 301 26.16 1.32 13.47
CA ALA A 301 25.12 2.35 13.54
C ALA A 301 23.75 1.73 13.85
N ALA A 302 23.07 2.27 14.87
CA ALA A 302 21.74 1.80 15.26
C ALA A 302 20.75 1.92 14.07
N ARG A 303 20.10 0.81 13.70
CA ARG A 303 19.09 0.81 12.63
C ARG A 303 17.79 1.45 13.14
N THR A 304 17.44 2.61 12.58
CA THR A 304 16.28 3.40 13.04
C THR A 304 15.00 3.12 12.26
N HIS A 305 15.10 2.51 11.06
CA HIS A 305 13.96 2.24 10.19
C HIS A 305 13.99 0.79 9.70
N VAL A 306 12.90 0.07 9.90
CA VAL A 306 12.68 -1.28 9.37
C VAL A 306 11.48 -1.25 8.45
N TRP A 307 11.68 -1.68 7.19
CA TRP A 307 10.63 -1.78 6.18
C TRP A 307 10.68 -3.16 5.54
N LEU A 308 9.60 -3.93 5.67
CA LEU A 308 9.49 -5.31 5.18
C LEU A 308 8.20 -5.46 4.35
N PRO A 309 8.23 -5.15 3.05
CA PRO A 309 7.09 -5.33 2.16
C PRO A 309 7.02 -6.76 1.61
N ALA A 310 5.82 -7.32 1.53
CA ALA A 310 5.57 -8.64 0.94
C ALA A 310 5.98 -8.75 -0.54
N SER A 311 6.20 -7.64 -1.25
CA SER A 311 6.74 -7.64 -2.61
C SER A 311 8.17 -8.18 -2.71
N ILE A 312 8.91 -8.28 -1.58
CA ILE A 312 10.21 -8.96 -1.58
C ILE A 312 9.94 -10.46 -1.78
N PRO A 313 10.57 -11.12 -2.78
CA PRO A 313 10.40 -12.55 -3.03
C PRO A 313 10.61 -13.43 -1.78
N LEU A 314 11.52 -13.02 -0.89
CA LEU A 314 11.71 -13.66 0.41
C LEU A 314 10.41 -13.76 1.22
N LEU A 315 9.64 -12.68 1.28
CA LEU A 315 8.47 -12.56 2.16
C LEU A 315 7.19 -13.08 1.50
N SER A 316 7.11 -13.08 0.16
CA SER A 316 5.98 -13.68 -0.56
C SER A 316 6.10 -15.21 -0.67
N HIS A 317 7.31 -15.76 -0.81
CA HIS A 317 7.49 -17.20 -1.03
C HIS A 317 7.71 -18.00 0.27
N ASP A 318 8.40 -17.42 1.26
CA ASP A 318 8.72 -18.13 2.50
C ASP A 318 7.76 -17.71 3.63
N LYS A 319 6.85 -18.62 3.93
CA LYS A 319 5.80 -18.46 4.95
C LYS A 319 6.35 -18.17 6.35
N HIS A 320 7.60 -18.52 6.64
CA HIS A 320 8.24 -18.34 7.93
C HIS A 320 9.23 -17.16 7.96
N ALA A 321 9.53 -16.54 6.81
CA ALA A 321 10.50 -15.44 6.76
C ALA A 321 10.07 -14.24 7.60
N ALA A 322 8.81 -13.80 7.49
CA ALA A 322 8.29 -12.69 8.30
C ALA A 322 8.41 -12.99 9.81
N ALA A 323 8.05 -14.21 10.21
CA ALA A 323 8.13 -14.63 11.60
C ALA A 323 9.57 -14.68 12.12
N PHE A 324 10.50 -15.20 11.30
CA PHE A 324 11.92 -15.21 11.61
C PHE A 324 12.47 -13.79 11.83
N LEU A 325 12.16 -12.85 10.94
CA LEU A 325 12.65 -11.47 11.05
C LEU A 325 12.05 -10.73 12.27
N VAL A 326 10.78 -10.99 12.61
CA VAL A 326 10.17 -10.42 13.84
C VAL A 326 10.76 -11.03 15.10
N ASN A 327 11.08 -12.34 15.10
CA ASN A 327 11.80 -12.97 16.20
C ASN A 327 13.20 -12.37 16.36
N HIS A 328 13.93 -12.14 15.27
CA HIS A 328 15.22 -11.45 15.29
C HIS A 328 15.11 -10.08 15.95
N LEU A 329 14.11 -9.28 15.57
CA LEU A 329 13.85 -7.98 16.21
C LEU A 329 13.55 -8.10 17.71
N THR A 330 12.79 -9.13 18.09
CA THR A 330 12.44 -9.40 19.50
C THR A 330 13.68 -9.79 20.30
N SER A 331 14.55 -10.63 19.74
CA SER A 331 15.83 -11.01 20.35
C SER A 331 16.75 -9.80 20.47
N ALA A 332 16.91 -8.99 19.40
CA ALA A 332 17.74 -7.78 19.43
C ALA A 332 17.27 -6.78 20.50
N LEU A 333 15.95 -6.60 20.61
CA LEU A 333 15.33 -5.74 21.62
C LEU A 333 15.56 -6.26 23.05
N THR A 334 15.44 -7.58 23.24
CA THR A 334 15.65 -8.24 24.53
C THR A 334 17.11 -8.17 24.96
N SER A 335 18.06 -8.41 24.04
CA SER A 335 19.49 -8.23 24.30
C SER A 335 19.81 -6.78 24.67
N ALA A 336 19.21 -5.81 23.97
CA ALA A 336 19.39 -4.39 24.28
C ALA A 336 18.80 -3.99 25.64
N SER A 337 17.66 -4.57 26.05
CA SER A 337 17.06 -4.30 27.36
C SER A 337 17.89 -4.90 28.50
N GLN A 338 18.43 -6.11 28.32
CA GLN A 338 19.32 -6.77 29.28
C GLN A 338 20.63 -5.99 29.48
N SER A 339 21.25 -5.51 28.39
CA SER A 339 22.46 -4.68 28.47
C SER A 339 22.24 -3.43 29.32
N ARG A 340 21.09 -2.75 29.17
CA ARG A 340 20.77 -1.56 29.99
C ARG A 340 20.55 -1.88 31.46
N GLN A 341 20.04 -3.09 31.78
CA GLN A 341 19.86 -3.52 33.16
C GLN A 341 21.22 -3.81 33.82
N ALA A 342 22.14 -4.48 33.10
CA ALA A 342 23.50 -4.75 33.59
C ALA A 342 24.32 -3.47 33.86
N ASP A 343 24.21 -2.48 32.97
CA ASP A 343 24.88 -1.18 33.17
C ASP A 343 24.32 -0.43 34.40
N ARG A 344 23.02 -0.57 34.69
CA ARG A 344 22.43 0.04 35.90
C ARG A 344 22.85 -0.67 37.18
N SER A 345 22.93 -2.00 37.19
CA SER A 345 23.30 -2.75 38.40
C SER A 345 24.75 -2.55 38.81
N THR A 346 25.66 -2.41 37.84
CA THR A 346 27.08 -2.15 38.12
C THR A 346 27.32 -0.76 38.70
N LEU A 347 26.58 0.25 38.24
CA LEU A 347 26.67 1.61 38.79
C LEU A 347 26.03 1.74 40.19
N SER A 348 25.08 0.87 40.57
CA SER A 348 24.41 0.96 41.87
C SER A 348 25.09 0.18 43.01
N GLN A 349 26.11 -0.64 42.74
CA GLN A 349 26.68 -1.55 43.75
C GLN A 349 28.13 -1.28 44.16
N SER A 350 28.85 -0.36 43.52
CA SER A 350 30.23 -0.05 43.92
C SER A 350 30.45 1.46 44.02
N VAL A 351 30.86 1.91 45.21
CA VAL A 351 31.41 3.23 45.53
C VAL A 351 30.39 4.33 45.82
N ALA A 352 29.75 4.24 46.99
CA ALA A 352 29.28 5.43 47.72
C ALA A 352 30.11 5.73 48.98
N GLU A 353 31.03 4.86 49.38
CA GLU A 353 31.93 5.12 50.51
C GLU A 353 33.37 4.73 50.12
N GLU A 354 34.28 5.72 50.13
CA GLU A 354 35.75 5.58 50.18
C GLU A 354 36.60 5.23 48.93
N MET A 355 36.22 5.57 47.68
CA MET A 355 37.22 5.55 46.58
C MET A 355 37.86 6.94 46.36
N PRO A 356 39.18 7.11 46.57
CA PRO A 356 39.84 8.41 46.45
C PRO A 356 39.77 8.95 45.02
N LEU A 357 39.44 10.25 44.91
CA LEU A 357 39.23 11.00 43.66
C LEU A 357 40.42 10.93 42.67
N ALA A 358 41.60 10.52 43.12
CA ALA A 358 42.81 10.38 42.30
C ALA A 358 42.84 9.10 41.42
N LEU A 359 41.98 8.10 41.66
CA LEU A 359 41.92 6.85 40.90
C LEU A 359 40.70 6.75 39.96
N LEU A 360 39.97 7.85 39.74
CA LEU A 360 38.86 7.84 38.79
C LEU A 360 39.40 7.54 37.38
N PRO A 361 38.93 6.46 36.71
CA PRO A 361 39.37 6.14 35.37
C PRO A 361 39.09 7.34 34.44
N PRO A 362 39.99 7.62 33.47
CA PRO A 362 39.85 8.77 32.58
C PRO A 362 38.46 8.75 31.98
N ARG A 363 37.76 9.89 32.03
CA ARG A 363 36.39 10.12 31.56
C ARG A 363 36.21 9.50 30.17
N ARG A 364 35.88 8.21 30.10
CA ARG A 364 35.23 7.60 28.95
C ARG A 364 33.92 8.36 28.89
N GLY A 365 33.82 9.30 27.95
CA GLY A 365 32.63 10.11 27.77
C GLY A 365 31.43 9.18 27.85
N LEU A 366 30.41 9.55 28.63
CA LEU A 366 29.17 8.81 28.75
C LEU A 366 28.58 8.65 27.34
N VAL A 367 29.04 7.63 26.61
CA VAL A 367 28.42 7.16 25.40
C VAL A 367 27.12 6.60 25.91
N GLN A 368 26.03 7.34 25.68
CA GLN A 368 24.69 6.88 26.01
C GLN A 368 24.57 5.42 25.56
N PRO A 369 24.17 4.50 26.45
CA PRO A 369 24.08 3.08 26.11
C PRO A 369 23.27 2.98 24.83
N ALA A 370 23.87 2.38 23.80
CA ALA A 370 23.39 2.40 22.43
C ALA A 370 21.91 2.04 22.42
N SER A 371 21.06 3.08 22.39
CA SER A 371 19.65 2.86 22.56
C SER A 371 19.15 2.08 21.36
N PHE A 372 18.31 1.06 21.56
CA PHE A 372 17.56 0.45 20.47
C PHE A 372 16.73 1.56 19.80
N ALA A 373 17.30 2.21 18.79
CA ALA A 373 16.84 3.50 18.28
C ALA A 373 15.81 3.33 17.15
N LEU A 374 15.03 2.25 17.22
CA LEU A 374 14.02 1.98 16.21
C LEU A 374 12.90 3.02 16.31
N ARG A 375 12.76 3.85 15.25
CA ARG A 375 11.76 4.92 15.12
C ARG A 375 10.66 4.57 14.13
N SER A 376 10.93 3.71 13.15
CA SER A 376 9.93 3.29 12.16
C SER A 376 9.92 1.78 11.97
N LEU A 377 8.71 1.20 12.06
CA LEU A 377 8.45 -0.20 11.76
C LEU A 377 7.33 -0.30 10.72
N GLN A 378 7.65 -0.79 9.53
CA GLN A 378 6.71 -0.89 8.42
C GLN A 378 6.68 -2.32 7.91
N LEU A 379 5.62 -3.05 8.24
CA LEU A 379 5.35 -4.42 7.84
C LEU A 379 4.16 -4.40 6.88
N HIS A 380 4.38 -4.59 5.58
CA HIS A 380 3.35 -4.39 4.57
C HIS A 380 2.97 -5.70 3.90
N GLY A 381 1.68 -6.03 3.88
CA GLY A 381 1.14 -7.19 3.18
C GLY A 381 1.60 -8.54 3.73
N LEU A 382 2.14 -8.60 4.96
CA LEU A 382 2.59 -9.85 5.57
C LEU A 382 1.38 -10.64 6.09
N THR A 383 0.62 -11.23 5.17
CA THR A 383 -0.66 -11.92 5.38
C THR A 383 -0.58 -13.09 6.36
N ARG A 384 0.60 -13.69 6.51
CA ARG A 384 0.84 -14.84 7.41
C ARG A 384 1.47 -14.46 8.75
N LEU A 385 1.75 -13.17 8.98
CA LEU A 385 2.28 -12.69 10.25
C LEU A 385 1.21 -12.80 11.35
N GLN A 386 1.52 -13.53 12.42
CA GLN A 386 0.58 -13.81 13.50
C GLN A 386 0.52 -12.67 14.54
N ASP A 387 -0.68 -12.38 15.03
CA ASP A 387 -0.91 -11.38 16.09
C ASP A 387 -0.05 -11.63 17.33
N ALA A 388 -0.07 -12.86 17.85
CA ALA A 388 0.66 -13.20 19.07
C ALA A 388 2.18 -13.00 18.93
N LEU A 389 2.72 -13.13 17.73
CA LEU A 389 4.15 -12.95 17.50
C LEU A 389 4.54 -11.47 17.57
N LEU A 390 3.78 -10.61 16.89
CA LEU A 390 4.05 -9.18 16.88
C LEU A 390 3.68 -8.53 18.23
N ALA A 391 2.65 -9.02 18.90
CA ALA A 391 2.33 -8.64 20.27
C ALA A 391 3.51 -8.94 21.22
N ARG A 392 4.14 -10.12 21.13
CA ARG A 392 5.33 -10.46 21.94
C ARG A 392 6.50 -9.52 21.70
N PHE A 393 6.73 -9.11 20.45
CA PHE A 393 7.76 -8.12 20.12
C PHE A 393 7.54 -6.81 20.90
N PHE A 394 6.29 -6.30 20.93
CA PHE A 394 5.98 -5.09 21.69
C PHE A 394 5.95 -5.33 23.21
N GLU A 395 5.45 -6.47 23.67
CA GLU A 395 5.46 -6.86 25.09
C GLU A 395 6.89 -6.94 25.64
N ALA A 396 7.87 -7.42 24.86
CA ALA A 396 9.29 -7.45 25.23
C ALA A 396 9.91 -6.04 25.42
N ALA A 397 9.27 -4.99 24.89
CA ALA A 397 9.70 -3.60 25.07
C ALA A 397 9.18 -2.97 26.37
N VAL A 398 8.14 -3.57 26.96
CA VAL A 398 7.49 -3.04 28.16
C VAL A 398 8.31 -3.47 29.37
N PRO A 399 8.81 -2.54 30.21
CA PRO A 399 9.58 -2.90 31.38
C PRO A 399 8.72 -3.72 32.35
N SER A 400 9.24 -4.85 32.83
CA SER A 400 8.56 -5.69 33.82
C SER A 400 8.39 -5.02 35.18
N ASN A 401 9.19 -3.98 35.45
CA ASN A 401 9.21 -3.30 36.74
C ASN A 401 8.37 -2.02 36.65
N SER A 402 7.29 -1.94 37.43
CA SER A 402 6.32 -0.84 37.44
C SER A 402 6.92 0.53 37.78
N GLN A 403 8.14 0.57 38.33
CA GLN A 403 8.84 1.80 38.69
C GLN A 403 9.56 2.48 37.50
N SER A 404 9.83 1.77 36.40
CA SER A 404 10.52 2.35 35.24
C SER A 404 9.49 2.77 34.18
N THR A 405 9.20 4.06 34.10
CA THR A 405 8.28 4.63 33.08
C THR A 405 8.90 4.70 31.68
N GLN A 406 10.21 4.48 31.54
CA GLN A 406 10.88 4.57 30.25
C GLN A 406 10.81 3.25 29.49
N THR A 407 10.05 3.25 28.38
CA THR A 407 10.04 2.15 27.42
C THR A 407 11.32 2.14 26.58
N VAL A 408 11.73 0.94 26.15
CA VAL A 408 12.94 0.78 25.32
C VAL A 408 12.68 1.25 23.89
N LEU A 409 11.48 1.01 23.37
CA LEU A 409 11.05 1.39 22.04
C LEU A 409 10.56 2.85 21.98
N ARG A 410 10.99 3.58 20.96
CA ARG A 410 10.55 4.95 20.66
C ARG A 410 10.07 5.06 19.22
N LEU A 411 9.11 4.21 18.86
CA LEU A 411 8.55 4.21 17.52
C LEU A 411 7.67 5.45 17.33
N GLU A 412 7.94 6.17 16.25
CA GLU A 412 7.13 7.29 15.77
C GLU A 412 6.20 6.86 14.64
N THR A 413 6.61 5.87 13.85
CA THR A 413 5.89 5.40 12.67
C THR A 413 5.70 3.90 12.73
N VAL A 414 4.44 3.45 12.80
CA VAL A 414 4.08 2.04 12.68
C VAL A 414 3.09 1.86 11.53
N SER A 415 3.39 0.93 10.63
CA SER A 415 2.50 0.59 9.51
C SER A 415 2.42 -0.92 9.38
N LEU A 416 1.22 -1.47 9.62
CA LEU A 416 0.91 -2.90 9.60
C LEU A 416 -0.10 -3.22 8.49
N ARG A 417 -0.15 -2.38 7.44
CA ARG A 417 -1.16 -2.49 6.39
C ARG A 417 -1.10 -3.85 5.69
N GLY A 418 -2.25 -4.50 5.53
CA GLY A 418 -2.36 -5.82 4.91
C GLY A 418 -1.82 -6.98 5.75
N CYS A 419 -1.46 -6.75 7.02
CA CYS A 419 -1.18 -7.81 7.97
C CYS A 419 -2.50 -8.32 8.58
N ILE A 420 -3.24 -9.09 7.79
CA ILE A 420 -4.65 -9.44 8.02
C ILE A 420 -4.95 -10.12 9.35
N ALA A 421 -3.98 -10.78 9.97
CA ALA A 421 -4.16 -11.49 11.23
C ALA A 421 -3.81 -10.64 12.47
N ILE A 422 -3.34 -9.40 12.30
CA ILE A 422 -3.02 -8.51 13.42
C ILE A 422 -4.30 -7.89 13.98
N GLY A 423 -4.50 -8.00 15.29
CA GLY A 423 -5.70 -7.53 15.98
C GLY A 423 -5.39 -6.78 17.28
N ASP A 424 -6.37 -6.76 18.19
CA ASP A 424 -6.38 -5.86 19.36
C ASP A 424 -5.23 -6.10 20.34
N ARG A 425 -4.75 -7.35 20.50
CA ARG A 425 -3.65 -7.65 21.40
C ARG A 425 -2.36 -6.95 20.96
N THR A 426 -2.02 -7.03 19.67
CA THR A 426 -0.84 -6.32 19.15
C THR A 426 -0.96 -4.82 19.32
N ILE A 427 -2.12 -4.24 19.02
CA ILE A 427 -2.33 -2.79 19.13
C ILE A 427 -2.23 -2.33 20.58
N ALA A 428 -2.84 -3.05 21.52
CA ALA A 428 -2.74 -2.75 22.94
C ALA A 428 -1.27 -2.86 23.45
N ALA A 429 -0.54 -3.89 23.03
CA ALA A 429 0.88 -4.05 23.37
C ALA A 429 1.75 -2.92 22.77
N MET A 430 1.51 -2.57 21.51
CA MET A 430 2.20 -1.48 20.81
C MET A 430 1.94 -0.12 21.49
N CYS A 431 0.69 0.17 21.82
CA CYS A 431 0.30 1.38 22.53
C CYS A 431 0.96 1.48 23.91
N ARG A 432 1.05 0.38 24.67
CA ARG A 432 1.82 0.33 25.93
C ARG A 432 3.31 0.58 25.72
N ALA A 433 3.89 0.00 24.67
CA ALA A 433 5.32 0.11 24.42
C ALA A 433 5.75 1.46 23.84
N THR A 434 4.92 2.09 23.00
CA THR A 434 5.32 3.22 22.14
C THR A 434 4.28 4.32 21.99
N GLY A 435 3.15 4.25 22.67
CA GLY A 435 2.04 5.20 22.51
C GLY A 435 2.45 6.67 22.71
N ALA A 436 3.32 6.94 23.68
CA ALA A 436 3.82 8.29 23.97
C ALA A 436 4.67 8.91 22.84
N THR A 437 5.26 8.10 21.94
CA THR A 437 6.08 8.59 20.82
C THR A 437 5.40 8.44 19.47
N LEU A 438 4.28 7.71 19.41
CA LEU A 438 3.66 7.30 18.16
C LEU A 438 2.96 8.49 17.48
N ARG A 439 3.39 8.81 16.25
CA ARG A 439 2.85 9.92 15.45
C ARG A 439 2.09 9.45 14.21
N TYR A 440 2.49 8.32 13.66
CA TYR A 440 1.88 7.72 12.47
C TYR A 440 1.51 6.27 12.75
N LEU A 441 0.24 5.94 12.56
CA LEU A 441 -0.28 4.59 12.70
C LEU A 441 -1.13 4.22 11.48
N ASN A 442 -0.77 3.11 10.83
CA ASN A 442 -1.51 2.57 9.70
C ASN A 442 -1.87 1.10 9.93
N LEU A 443 -3.18 0.84 10.02
CA LEU A 443 -3.80 -0.45 10.29
C LEU A 443 -4.78 -0.81 9.16
N ASP A 444 -4.53 -0.33 7.94
CA ASP A 444 -5.36 -0.67 6.78
C ASP A 444 -5.38 -2.19 6.56
N TYR A 445 -6.58 -2.78 6.45
CA TYR A 445 -6.80 -4.21 6.19
C TYR A 445 -6.13 -5.15 7.21
N THR A 446 -6.45 -4.93 8.48
CA THR A 446 -6.07 -5.76 9.63
C THR A 446 -7.33 -6.30 10.32
N ASP A 447 -7.22 -7.06 11.41
CA ASP A 447 -8.36 -7.62 12.16
C ASP A 447 -8.70 -6.76 13.40
N VAL A 448 -8.38 -5.48 13.36
CA VAL A 448 -8.59 -4.55 14.49
C VAL A 448 -10.07 -4.26 14.71
N THR A 449 -10.45 -4.08 15.97
CA THR A 449 -11.82 -3.77 16.39
C THR A 449 -11.91 -2.38 17.05
N ALA A 450 -13.08 -2.05 17.59
CA ALA A 450 -13.29 -0.90 18.45
C ALA A 450 -12.32 -0.85 19.65
N ASP A 451 -11.90 -1.99 20.19
CA ASP A 451 -10.98 -2.04 21.33
C ASP A 451 -9.59 -1.52 20.96
N SER A 452 -9.11 -1.82 19.74
CA SER A 452 -7.89 -1.22 19.19
C SER A 452 -7.99 0.31 19.11
N VAL A 453 -9.10 0.83 18.58
CA VAL A 453 -9.30 2.28 18.43
C VAL A 453 -9.31 2.96 19.80
N ASN A 454 -10.00 2.37 20.77
CA ASN A 454 -10.05 2.84 22.14
C ASN A 454 -8.65 2.80 22.82
N ALA A 455 -7.87 1.74 22.60
CA ALA A 455 -6.51 1.66 23.10
C ALA A 455 -5.60 2.75 22.50
N VAL A 456 -5.69 3.00 21.19
CA VAL A 456 -4.96 4.08 20.52
C VAL A 456 -5.39 5.44 21.08
N MET A 457 -6.70 5.68 21.19
CA MET A 457 -7.27 6.91 21.74
C MET A 457 -6.72 7.24 23.13
N ARG A 458 -6.63 6.24 24.01
CA ARG A 458 -6.20 6.42 25.41
C ARG A 458 -4.70 6.53 25.59
N MET A 459 -3.91 5.93 24.70
CA MET A 459 -2.48 5.71 24.95
C MET A 459 -1.56 6.42 23.96
N ALA A 460 -2.09 6.98 22.87
CA ALA A 460 -1.32 7.68 21.84
C ALA A 460 -1.82 9.13 21.64
N PRO A 461 -1.64 10.02 22.63
CA PRO A 461 -2.12 11.40 22.56
C PRO A 461 -1.44 12.22 21.46
N ASP A 462 -0.22 11.86 21.07
CA ASP A 462 0.60 12.55 20.07
C ASP A 462 0.41 12.04 18.63
N LEU A 463 -0.66 11.27 18.38
CA LEU A 463 -0.92 10.70 17.07
C LEU A 463 -1.38 11.76 16.06
N HIS A 464 -0.64 11.90 14.96
CA HIS A 464 -0.92 12.84 13.87
C HIS A 464 -1.60 12.19 12.67
N THR A 465 -1.38 10.90 12.44
CA THR A 465 -1.98 10.16 11.32
C THR A 465 -2.52 8.81 11.79
N LEU A 466 -3.79 8.57 11.52
CA LEU A 466 -4.48 7.31 11.79
C LEU A 466 -5.15 6.80 10.51
N LYS A 467 -4.78 5.59 10.09
CA LYS A 467 -5.39 4.92 8.94
C LYS A 467 -5.98 3.59 9.38
N LEU A 468 -7.27 3.42 9.15
CA LEU A 468 -8.09 2.27 9.55
C LEU A 468 -8.92 1.75 8.36
N GLY A 469 -8.47 1.92 7.12
CA GLY A 469 -9.24 1.51 5.95
C GLY A 469 -9.38 -0.01 5.82
N TYR A 470 -10.45 -0.46 5.17
CA TYR A 470 -10.76 -1.88 4.89
C TYR A 470 -10.90 -2.76 6.14
N ASN A 471 -11.25 -2.18 7.29
CA ASN A 471 -11.51 -2.92 8.51
C ASN A 471 -13.01 -3.15 8.66
N GLU A 472 -13.44 -4.39 8.41
CA GLU A 472 -14.85 -4.81 8.40
C GLU A 472 -15.48 -4.86 9.80
N ASN A 473 -14.66 -4.93 10.85
CA ASN A 473 -15.10 -4.96 12.24
C ASN A 473 -15.42 -3.56 12.80
N LEU A 474 -15.32 -2.51 11.98
CA LEU A 474 -15.62 -1.13 12.35
C LEU A 474 -16.98 -0.71 11.78
N SER A 475 -17.84 -0.24 12.67
CA SER A 475 -19.16 0.31 12.40
C SER A 475 -19.45 1.52 13.30
N ASP A 476 -20.47 2.30 12.97
CA ASP A 476 -20.91 3.45 13.79
C ASP A 476 -21.14 3.08 15.26
N LYS A 477 -21.82 1.95 15.50
CA LYS A 477 -22.08 1.46 16.85
C LYS A 477 -20.79 1.15 17.61
N THR A 478 -19.87 0.44 16.97
CA THR A 478 -18.60 0.04 17.60
C THR A 478 -17.71 1.26 17.87
N LEU A 479 -17.65 2.21 16.93
CA LEU A 479 -16.86 3.44 17.08
C LEU A 479 -17.45 4.37 18.13
N SER A 480 -18.77 4.50 18.18
CA SER A 480 -19.47 5.27 19.22
C SER A 480 -19.16 4.72 20.62
N SER A 481 -19.09 3.39 20.78
CA SER A 481 -18.66 2.76 22.03
C SER A 481 -17.17 2.95 22.33
N ALA A 482 -16.30 2.90 21.31
CA ALA A 482 -14.86 3.02 21.47
C ALA A 482 -14.40 4.44 21.82
N LEU A 483 -15.09 5.44 21.27
CA LEU A 483 -14.72 6.86 21.32
C LEU A 483 -15.54 7.65 22.36
N GLN A 484 -16.08 6.96 23.37
CA GLN A 484 -16.67 7.61 24.53
C GLN A 484 -15.61 8.45 25.26
N ALA A 485 -16.05 9.58 25.82
CA ALA A 485 -15.14 10.58 26.39
C ALA A 485 -14.17 9.93 27.40
N PRO A 486 -12.85 10.16 27.28
CA PRO A 486 -11.90 9.67 28.27
C PRO A 486 -12.18 10.32 29.62
N THR A 487 -12.01 9.55 30.69
CA THR A 487 -12.06 10.07 32.07
C THR A 487 -10.85 10.94 32.43
N SER A 488 -9.78 10.93 31.63
CA SER A 488 -8.48 11.53 31.95
C SER A 488 -8.38 13.04 31.72
N GLY A 489 -9.45 13.73 31.27
CA GLY A 489 -9.47 15.18 31.05
C GLY A 489 -8.67 15.67 29.83
N GLU A 490 -7.72 14.89 29.33
CA GLU A 490 -7.02 15.15 28.07
C GLU A 490 -7.95 14.92 26.87
N ILE A 491 -7.89 15.83 25.89
CA ILE A 491 -8.65 15.69 24.64
C ILE A 491 -7.98 14.60 23.80
N PRO A 492 -8.66 13.47 23.57
CA PRO A 492 -8.09 12.40 22.75
C PRO A 492 -7.89 12.88 21.32
N PHE A 493 -6.82 12.42 20.67
CA PHE A 493 -6.49 12.78 19.28
C PHE A 493 -6.33 14.30 19.03
N GLY A 494 -6.03 15.10 20.06
CA GLY A 494 -5.89 16.55 19.92
C GLY A 494 -4.81 17.03 18.94
N LYS A 495 -3.95 16.14 18.43
CA LYS A 495 -2.93 16.41 17.40
C LYS A 495 -3.20 15.68 16.07
N LEU A 496 -4.35 15.04 15.91
CA LEU A 496 -4.65 14.23 14.73
C LEU A 496 -4.96 15.12 13.52
N VAL A 497 -4.14 14.97 12.48
CA VAL A 497 -4.17 15.78 11.25
C VAL A 497 -4.67 14.99 10.05
N ASN A 498 -4.49 13.66 10.05
CA ASN A 498 -4.86 12.78 8.94
C ASN A 498 -5.66 11.57 9.45
N LEU A 499 -6.93 11.49 9.04
CA LEU A 499 -7.81 10.37 9.35
C LEU A 499 -8.25 9.69 8.06
N ARG A 500 -8.07 8.36 7.98
CA ARG A 500 -8.54 7.57 6.85
C ARG A 500 -9.34 6.35 7.31
N LEU A 501 -10.57 6.25 6.83
CA LEU A 501 -11.56 5.21 7.14
C LEU A 501 -12.04 4.51 5.85
N ARG A 502 -11.22 4.47 4.80
CA ARG A 502 -11.61 3.99 3.47
C ARG A 502 -12.23 2.61 3.50
N GLN A 503 -13.29 2.38 2.74
CA GLN A 503 -13.85 1.04 2.50
C GLN A 503 -14.26 0.33 3.81
N CYS A 504 -14.63 1.12 4.82
CA CYS A 504 -15.30 0.67 6.03
C CYS A 504 -16.80 0.88 5.83
N ALA A 505 -17.44 0.01 5.06
CA ALA A 505 -18.82 0.21 4.58
C ALA A 505 -19.88 0.36 5.69
N GLN A 506 -19.60 -0.14 6.89
CA GLN A 506 -20.50 -0.03 8.06
C GLN A 506 -20.29 1.26 8.88
N VAL A 507 -19.34 2.11 8.49
CA VAL A 507 -19.10 3.41 9.10
C VAL A 507 -19.85 4.46 8.29
N GLY A 508 -20.91 5.04 8.84
CA GLY A 508 -21.64 6.18 8.28
C GLY A 508 -21.22 7.50 8.92
N ASP A 509 -22.09 8.50 8.79
CA ASP A 509 -21.84 9.85 9.30
C ASP A 509 -21.62 9.87 10.83
N ALA A 510 -22.36 9.05 11.58
CA ALA A 510 -22.25 8.98 13.03
C ALA A 510 -20.88 8.44 13.49
N GLY A 511 -20.31 7.45 12.81
CA GLY A 511 -19.00 6.90 13.14
C GLY A 511 -17.86 7.87 12.82
N VAL A 512 -17.96 8.63 11.71
CA VAL A 512 -16.99 9.69 11.38
C VAL A 512 -17.11 10.86 12.37
N ALA A 513 -18.35 11.25 12.73
CA ALA A 513 -18.64 12.29 13.71
C ALA A 513 -17.97 12.02 15.06
N CYS A 514 -17.90 10.75 15.48
CA CYS A 514 -17.23 10.36 16.73
C CYS A 514 -15.75 10.78 16.77
N PHE A 515 -15.03 10.75 15.64
CA PHE A 515 -13.68 11.29 15.56
C PHE A 515 -13.68 12.81 15.50
N LEU A 516 -14.51 13.40 14.61
CA LEU A 516 -14.56 14.86 14.38
C LEU A 516 -14.90 15.65 15.64
N LYS A 517 -15.67 15.07 16.55
CA LYS A 517 -15.90 15.62 17.90
C LYS A 517 -14.60 16.10 18.57
N TYR A 518 -13.51 15.36 18.39
CA TYR A 518 -12.22 15.69 18.98
C TYR A 518 -11.25 16.38 18.01
N VAL A 519 -11.37 16.14 16.70
CA VAL A 519 -10.33 16.50 15.71
C VAL A 519 -10.75 17.56 14.68
N HIS A 520 -11.98 18.08 14.72
CA HIS A 520 -12.48 19.04 13.71
C HIS A 520 -11.59 20.27 13.51
N ARG A 521 -10.82 20.69 14.53
CA ARG A 521 -9.90 21.84 14.44
C ARG A 521 -8.54 21.53 13.83
N THR A 522 -8.08 20.28 13.94
CA THR A 522 -6.72 19.87 13.54
C THR A 522 -6.70 19.05 12.27
N ILE A 523 -7.85 18.50 11.87
CA ILE A 523 -7.94 17.63 10.71
C ILE A 523 -7.65 18.41 9.42
N GLU A 524 -6.57 18.03 8.73
CA GLU A 524 -6.22 18.56 7.42
C GLU A 524 -6.58 17.59 6.29
N VAL A 525 -6.61 16.29 6.59
CA VAL A 525 -6.89 15.24 5.59
C VAL A 525 -7.94 14.28 6.12
N LEU A 526 -9.13 14.32 5.53
CA LEU A 526 -10.19 13.35 5.78
C LEU A 526 -10.40 12.44 4.57
N ASP A 527 -10.42 11.14 4.80
CA ASP A 527 -10.59 10.15 3.75
C ASP A 527 -11.59 9.07 4.17
N VAL A 528 -12.82 9.22 3.69
CA VAL A 528 -13.96 8.35 4.02
C VAL A 528 -14.48 7.64 2.76
N SER A 529 -13.61 7.45 1.75
CA SER A 529 -14.05 6.84 0.49
C SER A 529 -14.55 5.41 0.68
N GLY A 530 -15.72 5.05 0.15
CA GLY A 530 -16.31 3.72 0.28
C GLY A 530 -16.85 3.39 1.67
N THR A 531 -17.14 4.40 2.48
CA THR A 531 -17.90 4.26 3.72
C THR A 531 -19.40 4.49 3.46
N GLY A 532 -20.25 4.31 4.48
CA GLY A 532 -21.68 4.60 4.43
C GLY A 532 -22.06 6.06 4.66
N VAL A 533 -21.12 7.00 4.53
CA VAL A 533 -21.36 8.45 4.69
C VAL A 533 -22.32 8.95 3.61
N GLY A 534 -23.27 9.81 4.03
CA GLY A 534 -24.37 10.29 3.19
C GLY A 534 -25.55 9.33 3.09
N GLY A 535 -25.52 8.23 3.86
CA GLY A 535 -26.57 7.22 3.87
C GLY A 535 -26.58 6.29 2.66
N VAL A 536 -27.51 5.32 2.67
CA VAL A 536 -27.63 4.27 1.65
C VAL A 536 -28.43 4.68 0.42
N ASN A 537 -29.18 5.78 0.48
CA ASN A 537 -30.09 6.20 -0.60
C ASN A 537 -29.42 7.21 -1.54
N PRO A 538 -28.95 6.81 -2.74
CA PRO A 538 -28.25 7.70 -3.66
C PRO A 538 -29.09 8.86 -4.21
N HIS A 539 -30.41 8.84 -4.03
CA HIS A 539 -31.32 9.90 -4.48
C HIS A 539 -31.54 10.99 -3.43
N SER A 540 -31.20 10.72 -2.18
CA SER A 540 -31.35 11.64 -1.05
C SER A 540 -30.13 11.51 -0.14
N PRO A 541 -28.94 11.92 -0.60
CA PRO A 541 -27.77 12.00 0.26
C PRO A 541 -28.06 12.91 1.46
N ASP A 542 -27.67 12.47 2.65
CA ASP A 542 -27.75 13.29 3.86
C ASP A 542 -26.39 13.28 4.56
N MET A 543 -25.63 14.35 4.37
CA MET A 543 -24.35 14.58 5.02
C MET A 543 -24.47 15.56 6.20
N SER A 544 -25.69 15.85 6.68
CA SER A 544 -25.94 16.86 7.71
C SER A 544 -25.17 16.58 9.00
N ILE A 545 -25.16 15.32 9.47
CA ILE A 545 -24.42 14.90 10.67
C ILE A 545 -22.92 15.15 10.49
N LEU A 546 -22.37 14.85 9.31
CA LEU A 546 -20.95 15.08 9.03
C LEU A 546 -20.63 16.58 9.06
N VAL A 547 -21.42 17.40 8.37
CA VAL A 547 -21.27 18.86 8.33
C VAL A 547 -21.39 19.45 9.73
N MET A 548 -22.43 19.09 10.48
CA MET A 548 -22.61 19.54 11.87
C MET A 548 -21.42 19.15 12.78
N SER A 549 -20.77 18.02 12.51
CA SER A 549 -19.61 17.57 13.27
C SER A 549 -18.35 18.40 13.01
N PHE A 550 -18.26 19.09 11.87
CA PHE A 550 -17.23 20.10 11.63
C PHE A 550 -17.54 21.43 12.31
N PHE A 551 -18.81 21.70 12.60
CA PHE A 551 -19.30 22.98 13.13
C PHE A 551 -20.12 22.81 14.44
N PRO A 552 -19.58 22.16 15.48
CA PRO A 552 -20.35 21.81 16.68
C PRO A 552 -20.90 23.01 17.46
N THR A 553 -20.32 24.19 17.30
CA THR A 553 -20.71 25.43 18.01
C THR A 553 -21.36 26.48 17.10
N GLY A 554 -21.66 26.14 15.84
CA GLY A 554 -22.21 27.10 14.86
C GLY A 554 -21.30 28.31 14.57
N MET A 555 -20.05 28.28 15.00
CA MET A 555 -19.11 29.39 14.86
C MET A 555 -18.42 29.40 13.50
N ASP A 556 -18.02 30.58 13.04
CA ASP A 556 -17.25 30.86 11.82
C ASP A 556 -15.79 30.33 11.84
N ALA A 557 -15.55 29.22 12.53
CA ALA A 557 -14.23 28.63 12.63
C ALA A 557 -13.75 28.17 11.25
N GLN A 558 -12.63 28.73 10.81
CA GLN A 558 -11.94 28.25 9.61
C GLN A 558 -11.51 26.80 9.81
N LEU A 559 -11.84 25.95 8.84
CA LEU A 559 -11.42 24.55 8.85
C LEU A 559 -9.97 24.44 8.38
N ALA A 560 -9.16 23.65 9.09
CA ALA A 560 -7.81 23.29 8.67
C ALA A 560 -7.79 22.30 7.48
N LEU A 561 -8.97 21.87 7.01
CA LEU A 561 -9.14 20.84 6.00
C LEU A 561 -8.49 21.25 4.66
N LYS A 562 -7.46 20.52 4.24
CA LYS A 562 -6.75 20.68 2.96
C LYS A 562 -7.14 19.62 1.94
N LYS A 563 -7.62 18.47 2.41
CA LYS A 563 -7.99 17.35 1.55
C LYS A 563 -9.21 16.61 2.07
N ILE A 564 -10.15 16.37 1.16
CA ILE A 564 -11.29 15.50 1.40
C ILE A 564 -11.41 14.43 0.29
N ASN A 565 -11.68 13.18 0.68
CA ASN A 565 -11.95 12.09 -0.24
C ASN A 565 -13.28 11.41 0.10
N LEU A 566 -14.25 11.58 -0.79
CA LEU A 566 -15.63 11.11 -0.75
C LEU A 566 -15.93 10.17 -1.93
N LEU A 567 -14.92 9.54 -2.53
CA LEU A 567 -15.16 8.57 -3.59
C LEU A 567 -15.96 7.38 -3.06
N ASP A 568 -16.95 6.94 -3.82
CA ASP A 568 -17.83 5.81 -3.44
C ASP A 568 -18.60 6.02 -2.13
N THR A 569 -18.81 7.27 -1.71
CA THR A 569 -19.83 7.63 -0.70
C THR A 569 -21.04 8.25 -1.40
N ASN A 570 -22.12 8.47 -0.65
CA ASN A 570 -23.27 9.21 -1.16
C ASN A 570 -23.04 10.71 -0.89
N VAL A 571 -22.84 11.52 -1.93
CA VAL A 571 -22.39 12.90 -1.77
C VAL A 571 -23.54 13.87 -1.94
N ASP A 572 -23.77 14.69 -0.91
CA ASP A 572 -24.56 15.92 -1.00
C ASP A 572 -23.61 17.08 -1.37
N PHE A 573 -23.77 17.63 -2.57
CA PHE A 573 -22.86 18.66 -3.10
C PHE A 573 -23.05 20.01 -2.44
N ASP A 574 -24.22 20.30 -1.86
CA ASP A 574 -24.45 21.53 -1.10
C ASP A 574 -23.67 21.47 0.22
N ALA A 575 -23.72 20.32 0.90
CA ALA A 575 -22.91 20.04 2.09
C ALA A 575 -21.40 20.13 1.79
N VAL A 576 -20.94 19.61 0.66
CA VAL A 576 -19.55 19.75 0.22
C VAL A 576 -19.21 21.23 -0.03
N GLY A 577 -20.11 21.99 -0.66
CA GLY A 577 -19.94 23.42 -0.87
C GLY A 577 -19.74 24.19 0.44
N GLN A 578 -20.58 23.93 1.44
CA GLN A 578 -20.44 24.53 2.78
C GLN A 578 -19.09 24.20 3.42
N LEU A 579 -18.61 22.95 3.28
CA LEU A 579 -17.28 22.58 3.77
C LEU A 579 -16.17 23.33 3.03
N MET A 580 -16.30 23.51 1.71
CA MET A 580 -15.29 24.18 0.87
C MET A 580 -15.23 25.69 1.13
N GLU A 581 -16.37 26.35 1.32
CA GLU A 581 -16.44 27.77 1.69
C GLU A 581 -15.71 28.06 3.02
N ARG A 582 -15.85 27.14 3.98
CA ARG A 582 -15.21 27.26 5.31
C ARG A 582 -13.76 26.76 5.32
N ALA A 583 -13.39 25.89 4.38
CA ALA A 583 -12.06 25.35 4.21
C ALA A 583 -11.23 26.16 3.20
N GLY A 584 -10.89 27.40 3.56
CA GLY A 584 -10.11 28.30 2.70
C GLY A 584 -8.72 27.77 2.28
N GLY A 585 -8.23 26.69 2.88
CA GLY A 585 -6.98 26.01 2.54
C GLY A 585 -7.14 24.73 1.70
N MET A 586 -8.32 24.44 1.14
CA MET A 586 -8.56 23.21 0.39
C MET A 586 -7.65 23.12 -0.86
N GLU A 587 -6.96 21.99 -1.01
CA GLU A 587 -6.01 21.73 -2.11
C GLU A 587 -6.41 20.50 -2.94
N THR A 588 -7.17 19.57 -2.37
CA THR A 588 -7.46 18.28 -3.01
C THR A 588 -8.88 17.80 -2.69
N VAL A 589 -9.67 17.60 -3.73
CA VAL A 589 -11.03 17.07 -3.64
C VAL A 589 -11.15 15.82 -4.50
N LEU A 590 -11.74 14.77 -3.93
CA LEU A 590 -12.04 13.53 -4.63
C LEU A 590 -13.51 13.18 -4.38
N VAL A 591 -14.32 13.16 -5.43
CA VAL A 591 -15.78 13.01 -5.36
C VAL A 591 -16.30 12.17 -6.51
N ARG A 592 -17.49 11.61 -6.36
CA ARG A 592 -18.19 10.86 -7.40
C ARG A 592 -19.51 11.54 -7.69
N GLN A 593 -19.85 11.69 -8.97
CA GLN A 593 -21.17 12.13 -9.40
C GLN A 593 -22.22 11.09 -9.00
N MET A 594 -23.29 11.54 -8.36
CA MET A 594 -24.41 10.70 -7.99
C MET A 594 -25.40 10.59 -9.17
N PRO A 595 -26.14 9.47 -9.30
CA PRO A 595 -26.97 9.22 -10.48
C PRO A 595 -28.27 10.06 -10.53
N SER A 596 -28.62 10.78 -9.47
CA SER A 596 -29.84 11.61 -9.45
C SER A 596 -29.62 12.91 -10.23
N ARG A 597 -30.68 13.42 -10.87
CA ARG A 597 -30.63 14.69 -11.61
C ARG A 597 -30.31 15.88 -10.71
N SER A 598 -30.96 15.99 -9.55
CA SER A 598 -30.67 17.05 -8.57
C SER A 598 -29.21 17.06 -8.14
N THR A 599 -28.64 15.88 -7.90
CA THR A 599 -27.23 15.75 -7.53
C THR A 599 -26.27 15.97 -8.70
N ARG A 600 -26.72 15.78 -9.94
CA ARG A 600 -25.93 16.12 -11.14
C ARG A 600 -25.80 17.63 -11.26
N ASP A 601 -26.90 18.37 -11.09
CA ASP A 601 -26.88 19.84 -11.18
C ASP A 601 -25.99 20.43 -10.07
N GLY A 602 -26.14 19.93 -8.83
CA GLY A 602 -25.25 20.31 -7.73
C GLY A 602 -23.78 19.93 -7.96
N PHE A 603 -23.50 18.81 -8.63
CA PHE A 603 -22.13 18.43 -9.01
C PHE A 603 -21.52 19.41 -10.01
N ILE A 604 -22.27 19.81 -11.03
CA ILE A 604 -21.81 20.79 -12.03
C ILE A 604 -21.60 22.16 -11.36
N GLN A 605 -22.55 22.63 -10.56
CA GLN A 605 -22.45 23.90 -9.82
C GLN A 605 -21.23 23.91 -8.87
N MET A 606 -20.93 22.78 -8.24
CA MET A 606 -19.72 22.62 -7.43
C MET A 606 -18.47 22.76 -8.30
N LEU A 607 -18.40 22.14 -9.48
CA LEU A 607 -17.25 22.27 -10.38
C LEU A 607 -17.09 23.70 -10.93
N GLU A 608 -18.18 24.37 -11.29
CA GLU A 608 -18.20 25.77 -11.69
C GLU A 608 -17.65 26.68 -10.58
N SER A 609 -18.13 26.47 -9.35
CA SER A 609 -17.60 27.17 -8.17
C SER A 609 -16.10 26.90 -7.97
N MET A 610 -15.61 25.68 -8.25
CA MET A 610 -14.18 25.34 -8.14
C MET A 610 -13.29 26.06 -9.15
N ILE A 611 -13.78 26.33 -10.37
CA ILE A 611 -13.02 27.03 -11.42
C ILE A 611 -13.08 28.55 -11.26
N GLN A 612 -14.20 29.07 -10.73
CA GLN A 612 -14.42 30.50 -10.55
C GLN A 612 -13.47 31.12 -9.51
N PRO A 613 -12.87 32.29 -9.79
CA PRO A 613 -12.05 33.02 -8.82
C PRO A 613 -12.81 33.39 -7.54
N ARG A 614 -12.09 33.51 -6.41
CA ARG A 614 -12.70 33.92 -5.13
C ARG A 614 -13.43 35.26 -5.16
N HIS A 615 -12.96 36.22 -5.94
CA HIS A 615 -13.59 37.54 -6.03
C HIS A 615 -14.94 37.50 -6.75
N SER A 616 -15.23 36.44 -7.51
CA SER A 616 -16.52 36.21 -8.17
C SER A 616 -17.42 35.25 -7.39
N GLY A 617 -17.11 34.97 -6.13
CA GLY A 617 -17.86 34.01 -5.31
C GLY A 617 -17.44 32.54 -5.48
N GLY A 618 -16.43 32.25 -6.30
CA GLY A 618 -15.90 30.91 -6.46
C GLY A 618 -14.89 30.49 -5.39
N TRP A 619 -14.36 29.28 -5.52
CA TRP A 619 -13.39 28.69 -4.58
C TRP A 619 -11.96 28.66 -5.12
N ASN A 620 -11.72 29.13 -6.35
CA ASN A 620 -10.39 29.14 -6.93
C ASN A 620 -9.51 30.21 -6.28
N ALA A 621 -8.65 29.75 -5.38
CA ALA A 621 -7.62 30.56 -4.73
C ALA A 621 -6.22 30.37 -5.35
N GLY A 622 -6.12 29.68 -6.49
CA GLY A 622 -4.83 29.31 -7.11
C GLY A 622 -4.02 28.27 -6.34
N ARG A 623 -4.65 27.52 -5.41
CA ARG A 623 -3.97 26.53 -4.55
C ARG A 623 -4.32 25.07 -4.85
N TRP A 624 -5.13 24.84 -5.88
CA TRP A 624 -5.57 23.51 -6.26
C TRP A 624 -4.39 22.64 -6.70
N LYS A 625 -4.24 21.48 -6.05
CA LYS A 625 -3.22 20.48 -6.41
C LYS A 625 -3.82 19.33 -7.21
N LYS A 626 -5.02 18.88 -6.82
CA LYS A 626 -5.63 17.70 -7.42
C LYS A 626 -7.15 17.72 -7.37
N LEU A 627 -7.78 17.37 -8.49
CA LEU A 627 -9.18 16.98 -8.58
C LEU A 627 -9.28 15.52 -9.04
N HIS A 628 -10.11 14.73 -8.36
CA HIS A 628 -10.54 13.42 -8.85
C HIS A 628 -12.06 13.39 -8.88
N VAL A 629 -12.63 13.27 -10.08
CA VAL A 629 -14.05 13.09 -10.29
C VAL A 629 -14.31 11.73 -10.93
N ARG A 630 -15.31 11.01 -10.42
CA ARG A 630 -15.87 9.84 -11.10
C ARG A 630 -17.24 10.24 -11.67
N VAL A 631 -17.31 10.36 -12.98
CA VAL A 631 -18.50 10.84 -13.70
C VAL A 631 -19.33 9.62 -14.08
N VAL A 632 -20.63 9.66 -13.80
CA VAL A 632 -21.59 8.60 -14.14
C VAL A 632 -22.23 8.90 -15.49
N ASP A 633 -22.62 10.15 -15.70
CA ASP A 633 -23.26 10.64 -16.92
C ASP A 633 -22.70 12.01 -17.30
N VAL A 634 -22.25 12.14 -18.54
CA VAL A 634 -21.58 13.35 -19.00
C VAL A 634 -22.62 14.24 -19.67
N ALA A 635 -22.90 15.32 -18.97
CA ALA A 635 -23.87 16.34 -19.25
C ALA A 635 -23.30 17.40 -20.21
N ASP A 636 -24.12 18.08 -21.02
CA ASP A 636 -23.67 19.18 -21.90
C ASP A 636 -22.88 20.24 -21.09
N GLU A 637 -23.33 20.48 -19.87
CA GLU A 637 -22.73 21.38 -18.91
C GLU A 637 -21.34 20.94 -18.41
N PHE A 638 -21.02 19.63 -18.45
CA PHE A 638 -19.68 19.15 -18.09
C PHE A 638 -18.64 19.44 -19.19
N ALA A 639 -19.03 19.48 -20.47
CA ALA A 639 -18.10 19.84 -21.54
C ALA A 639 -17.63 21.28 -21.37
N ASP A 640 -18.54 22.19 -21.06
CA ASP A 640 -18.25 23.62 -20.86
C ASP A 640 -17.24 23.83 -19.71
N VAL A 641 -17.36 23.02 -18.65
CA VAL A 641 -16.49 23.11 -17.48
C VAL A 641 -15.14 22.40 -17.68
N PHE A 642 -15.07 21.35 -18.52
CA PHE A 642 -13.89 20.49 -18.63
C PHE A 642 -12.61 21.20 -19.08
N PRO A 643 -12.59 22.05 -20.14
CA PRO A 643 -11.42 22.85 -20.52
C PRO A 643 -10.89 23.70 -19.37
N HIS A 644 -11.80 24.30 -18.58
CA HIS A 644 -11.44 25.11 -17.42
C HIS A 644 -10.80 24.27 -16.30
N LEU A 645 -11.24 23.02 -16.10
CA LEU A 645 -10.59 22.10 -15.16
C LEU A 645 -9.12 21.81 -15.55
N LEU A 646 -8.81 21.71 -16.85
CA LEU A 646 -7.42 21.52 -17.33
C LEU A 646 -6.54 22.75 -17.06
N GLN A 647 -7.13 23.93 -16.94
CA GLN A 647 -6.45 25.20 -16.65
C GLN A 647 -6.25 25.43 -15.14
N VAL A 648 -7.07 24.80 -14.29
CA VAL A 648 -7.04 25.01 -12.83
C VAL A 648 -6.26 23.92 -12.10
N PHE A 649 -6.33 22.66 -12.55
CA PHE A 649 -5.82 21.51 -11.78
C PHE A 649 -4.54 20.91 -12.39
N PRO A 650 -3.38 20.97 -11.69
CA PRO A 650 -2.15 20.30 -12.13
C PRO A 650 -2.28 18.77 -12.17
N THR A 651 -3.12 18.18 -11.31
CA THR A 651 -3.47 16.76 -11.37
C THR A 651 -4.98 16.61 -11.53
N LEU A 652 -5.42 16.11 -12.68
CA LEU A 652 -6.82 15.87 -12.99
C LEU A 652 -7.04 14.38 -13.25
N VAL A 653 -7.96 13.79 -12.49
CA VAL A 653 -8.41 12.40 -12.66
C VAL A 653 -9.90 12.44 -12.95
N VAL A 654 -10.28 11.96 -14.14
CA VAL A 654 -11.67 11.80 -14.55
C VAL A 654 -11.89 10.33 -14.89
N GLU A 655 -12.70 9.65 -14.09
CA GLU A 655 -13.03 8.24 -14.32
C GLU A 655 -14.41 8.12 -14.97
N ASN A 656 -14.56 7.16 -15.90
CA ASN A 656 -15.82 6.84 -16.59
C ASN A 656 -16.39 8.00 -17.43
N LEU A 657 -15.54 8.78 -18.10
CA LEU A 657 -15.99 9.81 -19.02
C LEU A 657 -16.61 9.19 -20.28
N ARG A 658 -17.94 9.10 -20.37
CA ARG A 658 -18.66 8.44 -21.46
C ARG A 658 -19.52 9.44 -22.23
N THR A 659 -19.30 9.57 -23.53
CA THR A 659 -20.27 10.27 -24.39
C THR A 659 -21.44 9.35 -24.69
N SER A 660 -22.68 9.76 -24.38
CA SER A 660 -23.84 9.00 -24.89
C SER A 660 -23.87 9.07 -26.42
N SER A 661 -24.41 8.05 -27.07
CA SER A 661 -24.49 8.00 -28.55
C SER A 661 -25.36 9.11 -29.14
N SER A 662 -26.26 9.70 -28.34
CA SER A 662 -27.04 10.90 -28.68
C SER A 662 -26.24 12.20 -28.58
N GLN A 663 -25.05 12.19 -27.97
CA GLN A 663 -24.21 13.35 -27.66
C GLN A 663 -22.96 13.41 -28.56
N LEU A 664 -23.08 13.07 -29.85
CA LEU A 664 -21.93 13.11 -30.77
C LEU A 664 -21.30 14.51 -30.92
N ASN A 665 -22.07 15.57 -30.65
CA ASN A 665 -21.59 16.96 -30.70
C ASN A 665 -20.90 17.41 -29.40
N PHE A 666 -21.05 16.68 -28.30
CA PHE A 666 -20.77 17.14 -26.96
C PHE A 666 -19.28 17.48 -26.69
N PHE A 667 -18.35 16.65 -27.18
CA PHE A 667 -16.91 16.95 -27.09
C PHE A 667 -16.33 17.52 -28.39
N ARG A 668 -17.19 17.95 -29.32
CA ARG A 668 -16.72 18.51 -30.58
C ARG A 668 -16.00 19.84 -30.35
N GLU A 669 -16.58 20.68 -29.49
CA GLU A 669 -16.08 22.03 -29.24
C GLU A 669 -14.97 22.06 -28.18
N VAL A 670 -14.89 21.05 -27.31
CA VAL A 670 -13.85 20.96 -26.25
C VAL A 670 -12.43 21.02 -26.83
N ALA A 671 -12.18 20.44 -28.00
CA ALA A 671 -10.85 20.50 -28.62
C ALA A 671 -10.46 21.91 -29.10
N ASP A 672 -11.46 22.77 -29.35
CA ASP A 672 -11.30 24.15 -29.80
C ASP A 672 -11.26 25.13 -28.62
N GLU A 673 -11.92 24.80 -27.50
CA GLU A 673 -11.91 25.60 -26.27
C GLU A 673 -10.63 25.42 -25.42
N VAL A 674 -9.89 24.33 -25.60
CA VAL A 674 -8.65 24.07 -24.86
C VAL A 674 -7.54 24.98 -25.38
N ASP A 675 -7.27 26.07 -24.65
CA ASP A 675 -6.13 26.95 -24.84
C ASP A 675 -4.82 26.31 -24.33
N PRO A 676 -3.88 25.93 -25.22
CA PRO A 676 -2.61 25.31 -24.84
C PRO A 676 -1.76 26.14 -23.87
N ALA A 677 -1.88 27.47 -23.94
CA ALA A 677 -1.08 28.38 -23.12
C ALA A 677 -1.58 28.45 -21.67
N ARG A 678 -2.86 28.16 -21.43
CA ARG A 678 -3.49 28.20 -20.09
C ARG A 678 -3.52 26.84 -19.40
N CYS A 679 -3.32 25.74 -20.12
CA CYS A 679 -3.35 24.40 -19.53
C CYS A 679 -2.19 24.17 -18.54
N VAL A 680 -2.52 24.05 -17.25
CA VAL A 680 -1.54 23.75 -16.19
C VAL A 680 -1.49 22.25 -15.84
N VAL A 681 -2.37 21.43 -16.41
CA VAL A 681 -2.46 20.00 -16.11
C VAL A 681 -1.18 19.25 -16.48
N GLN A 682 -0.56 18.63 -15.48
CA GLN A 682 0.66 17.84 -15.62
C GLN A 682 0.37 16.35 -15.56
N HIS A 683 -0.60 15.94 -14.74
CA HIS A 683 -0.99 14.54 -14.56
C HIS A 683 -2.45 14.38 -14.93
N LEU A 684 -2.70 13.78 -16.10
CA LEU A 684 -4.04 13.55 -16.60
C LEU A 684 -4.36 12.05 -16.60
N LYS A 685 -5.47 11.69 -15.97
CA LYS A 685 -5.97 10.31 -15.95
C LYS A 685 -7.42 10.27 -16.43
N LEU A 686 -7.66 9.58 -17.53
CA LEU A 686 -8.96 9.44 -18.19
C LEU A 686 -9.32 7.95 -18.29
N ARG A 687 -9.45 7.30 -17.14
CA ARG A 687 -9.68 5.86 -17.09
C ARG A 687 -11.09 5.53 -17.51
N ASP A 688 -11.24 4.44 -18.26
CA ASP A 688 -12.54 3.97 -18.75
C ASP A 688 -13.29 4.99 -19.61
N ALA A 689 -12.58 5.98 -20.16
CA ALA A 689 -13.16 7.01 -21.00
C ALA A 689 -13.55 6.44 -22.38
N ARG A 690 -14.76 6.78 -22.82
CA ARG A 690 -15.35 6.43 -24.10
C ARG A 690 -15.71 7.72 -24.82
N LEU A 691 -14.73 8.26 -25.54
CA LEU A 691 -14.84 9.48 -26.33
C LEU A 691 -14.78 9.13 -27.82
N SER A 692 -15.33 10.01 -28.66
CA SER A 692 -15.18 9.90 -30.12
C SER A 692 -13.74 10.22 -30.56
N ASP A 693 -13.34 9.77 -31.74
CA ASP A 693 -12.01 10.03 -32.30
C ASP A 693 -11.67 11.52 -32.38
N HIS A 694 -12.68 12.34 -32.70
CA HIS A 694 -12.53 13.80 -32.74
C HIS A 694 -12.36 14.39 -31.34
N ALA A 695 -13.15 13.92 -30.36
CA ALA A 695 -13.05 14.37 -28.97
C ALA A 695 -11.65 14.16 -28.40
N TRP A 696 -10.97 13.06 -28.72
CA TRP A 696 -9.61 12.81 -28.23
C TRP A 696 -8.58 13.87 -28.65
N ARG A 697 -8.85 14.69 -29.68
CA ARG A 697 -7.91 15.70 -30.19
C ARG A 697 -7.56 16.80 -29.18
N PHE A 698 -8.36 17.02 -28.13
CA PHE A 698 -7.96 17.98 -27.10
C PHE A 698 -6.63 17.58 -26.43
N LEU A 699 -6.29 16.27 -26.38
CA LEU A 699 -5.02 15.81 -25.79
C LEU A 699 -3.80 16.41 -26.49
N THR A 700 -3.87 16.63 -27.80
CA THR A 700 -2.75 17.18 -28.59
C THR A 700 -2.56 18.67 -28.35
N ARG A 701 -3.56 19.35 -27.75
CA ARG A 701 -3.50 20.76 -27.35
C ARG A 701 -2.82 20.96 -26.00
N ILE A 702 -2.65 19.90 -25.20
CA ILE A 702 -2.03 20.01 -23.87
C ILE A 702 -0.52 19.82 -24.02
N HIS A 703 0.28 20.83 -23.66
CA HIS A 703 1.75 20.80 -23.77
C HIS A 703 2.48 20.64 -22.41
N SER A 704 1.72 20.60 -21.32
CA SER A 704 2.23 20.55 -19.94
C SER A 704 2.25 19.13 -19.34
N LEU A 705 1.85 18.10 -20.09
CA LEU A 705 1.72 16.73 -19.57
C LEU A 705 3.08 16.12 -19.23
N ARG A 706 3.11 15.48 -18.06
CA ARG A 706 4.19 14.65 -17.52
C ARG A 706 3.76 13.20 -17.37
N GLN A 707 2.50 12.98 -17.03
CA GLN A 707 1.90 11.65 -16.88
C GLN A 707 0.54 11.60 -17.55
N LEU A 708 0.33 10.57 -18.36
CA LEU A 708 -0.93 10.32 -19.06
C LEU A 708 -1.39 8.88 -18.79
N ASP A 709 -2.59 8.73 -18.22
CA ASP A 709 -3.20 7.43 -17.95
C ASP A 709 -4.52 7.31 -18.71
N LEU A 710 -4.52 6.49 -19.76
CA LEU A 710 -5.66 6.24 -20.64
C LEU A 710 -6.09 4.76 -20.52
N THR A 711 -5.96 4.17 -19.34
CA THR A 711 -6.33 2.77 -19.10
C THR A 711 -7.76 2.47 -19.55
N ASN A 712 -7.94 1.36 -20.27
CA ASN A 712 -9.25 0.86 -20.71
C ASN A 712 -10.04 1.88 -21.54
N THR A 713 -9.36 2.62 -22.42
CA THR A 713 -9.96 3.58 -23.36
C THR A 713 -9.92 3.05 -24.79
N ALA A 714 -10.65 3.74 -25.67
CA ALA A 714 -10.58 3.58 -27.13
C ALA A 714 -9.89 4.81 -27.76
N VAL A 715 -8.72 5.19 -27.23
CA VAL A 715 -7.94 6.31 -27.79
C VAL A 715 -7.25 5.88 -29.10
N PRO A 716 -7.38 6.65 -30.19
CA PRO A 716 -6.67 6.35 -31.44
C PRO A 716 -5.15 6.45 -31.29
N GLU A 717 -4.41 5.53 -31.91
CA GLU A 717 -2.93 5.50 -31.89
C GLU A 717 -2.31 6.79 -32.45
N ALA A 718 -2.91 7.37 -33.49
CA ALA A 718 -2.49 8.65 -34.06
C ALA A 718 -2.56 9.81 -33.06
N VAL A 719 -3.60 9.84 -32.21
CA VAL A 719 -3.74 10.87 -31.17
C VAL A 719 -2.69 10.68 -30.09
N VAL A 720 -2.41 9.44 -29.68
CA VAL A 720 -1.34 9.15 -28.70
C VAL A 720 0.02 9.60 -29.24
N LYS A 721 0.33 9.30 -30.51
CA LYS A 721 1.56 9.76 -31.17
C LYS A 721 1.69 11.29 -31.15
N GLN A 722 0.66 12.00 -31.64
CA GLN A 722 0.65 13.48 -31.65
C GLN A 722 0.76 14.06 -30.24
N THR A 723 0.14 13.43 -29.24
CA THR A 723 0.23 13.86 -27.84
C THR A 723 1.66 13.69 -27.29
N ILE A 724 2.36 12.60 -27.64
CA ILE A 724 3.76 12.37 -27.25
C ILE A 724 4.68 13.41 -27.89
N GLU A 725 4.46 13.73 -29.16
CA GLU A 725 5.22 14.74 -29.91
C GLU A 725 5.02 16.14 -29.32
N ALA A 726 3.78 16.50 -28.98
CA ALA A 726 3.44 17.78 -28.37
C ALA A 726 4.02 17.94 -26.94
N ASN A 727 4.33 16.85 -26.25
CA ASN A 727 4.79 16.85 -24.85
C ASN A 727 6.23 16.33 -24.68
N ARG A 728 7.21 17.23 -24.86
CA ARG A 728 8.65 16.92 -24.69
C ARG A 728 9.04 16.40 -23.29
N PHE A 729 8.21 16.65 -22.27
CA PHE A 729 8.44 16.27 -20.87
C PHE A 729 7.55 15.12 -20.38
N LEU A 730 6.78 14.49 -21.26
CA LEU A 730 5.97 13.32 -20.94
C LEU A 730 6.88 12.13 -20.57
N GLU A 731 6.72 11.61 -19.36
CA GLU A 731 7.51 10.51 -18.81
C GLU A 731 6.78 9.18 -18.84
N THR A 732 5.49 9.19 -18.49
CA THR A 732 4.71 7.96 -18.34
C THR A 732 3.46 8.02 -19.17
N VAL A 733 3.22 6.96 -19.94
CA VAL A 733 1.98 6.75 -20.69
C VAL A 733 1.44 5.37 -20.33
N HIS A 734 0.25 5.33 -19.71
CA HIS A 734 -0.41 4.09 -19.33
C HIS A 734 -1.54 3.77 -20.31
N LEU A 735 -1.36 2.71 -21.11
CA LEU A 735 -2.31 2.28 -22.14
C LEU A 735 -2.83 0.86 -21.89
N SER A 736 -2.75 0.37 -20.64
CA SER A 736 -3.27 -0.96 -20.31
C SER A 736 -4.72 -1.09 -20.73
N HIS A 737 -5.08 -2.25 -21.28
CA HIS A 737 -6.43 -2.55 -21.75
C HIS A 737 -7.01 -1.62 -22.84
N CYS A 738 -6.20 -0.81 -23.54
CA CYS A 738 -6.65 -0.10 -24.75
C CYS A 738 -6.79 -1.10 -25.90
N LYS A 739 -8.03 -1.49 -26.23
CA LYS A 739 -8.31 -2.58 -27.18
C LYS A 739 -7.88 -2.26 -28.62
N GLN A 740 -7.90 -0.98 -29.00
CA GLN A 740 -7.53 -0.54 -30.35
C GLN A 740 -6.01 -0.50 -30.58
N MET A 741 -5.18 -0.68 -29.53
CA MET A 741 -3.73 -0.58 -29.62
C MET A 741 -3.02 -1.92 -29.47
N ARG A 742 -2.02 -2.18 -30.31
CA ARG A 742 -1.16 -3.36 -30.22
C ARG A 742 -0.44 -3.41 -28.87
N ILE A 743 -0.23 -4.62 -28.33
CA ILE A 743 0.44 -4.81 -27.02
C ILE A 743 1.85 -4.21 -27.03
N SER A 744 2.59 -4.36 -28.13
CA SER A 744 3.92 -3.79 -28.32
C SER A 744 3.89 -2.27 -28.22
N THR A 745 2.95 -1.61 -28.93
CA THR A 745 2.74 -0.16 -28.86
C THR A 745 2.37 0.28 -27.45
N ARG A 746 1.51 -0.46 -26.74
CA ARG A 746 1.12 -0.12 -25.36
C ARG A 746 2.29 -0.14 -24.37
N ARG A 747 3.23 -1.08 -24.54
CA ARG A 747 4.43 -1.22 -23.70
C ARG A 747 5.54 -0.24 -24.08
N ASN A 748 5.59 0.18 -25.35
CA ASN A 748 6.63 1.03 -25.92
C ASN A 748 6.04 2.26 -26.64
N ALA A 749 5.08 2.95 -26.02
CA ALA A 749 4.34 4.04 -26.67
C ALA A 749 5.24 5.16 -27.19
N PHE A 750 6.39 5.39 -26.53
CA PHE A 750 7.36 6.39 -26.98
C PHE A 750 8.10 6.03 -28.27
N ALA A 751 8.08 4.76 -28.70
CA ALA A 751 8.63 4.36 -30.01
C ALA A 751 7.78 4.87 -31.18
N LEU A 752 6.54 5.33 -30.94
CA LEU A 752 5.70 5.97 -31.95
C LEU A 752 6.27 7.28 -32.50
N GLN A 753 7.20 7.91 -31.77
CA GLN A 753 7.86 9.13 -32.21
C GLN A 753 8.90 8.85 -33.31
N ASP A 754 9.47 7.65 -33.34
CA ASP A 754 10.56 7.27 -34.24
C ASP A 754 10.05 6.57 -35.52
N ALA A 755 8.78 6.18 -35.55
CA ALA A 755 8.10 5.49 -36.65
C ALA A 755 7.28 6.47 -37.49
#